data_AF-A0A1G4QGI1-F1
#
_entry.id   AF-A0A1G4QGI1-F1
#
_cell.length_a   1.000
_cell.length_b   1.000
_cell.length_c   1.000
_cell.angle_alpha   90.00
_cell.angle_beta   90.00
_cell.angle_gamma   90.00
#
_symmetry.space_group_name_H-M   'P 1'
#
loop_
_entity.id
_entity.type
_entity.pdbx_description
1 polymer ?
#
loop_
_entity_poly.entity_id
_entity_poly.type
_entity_poly.pdbx_seq_one_letter_code
_entity_poly.pdbx_strand_id
1 'polypeptide(L)'
;MSTLKCKMCGGTIDFEQGTTVITCEYCGTKQTLPRLDDDRKANLYDRANHFRRNNEYDKAMSIYEQILNEDNTDAESYWSIVLCKYGIEYVEDPATHKRVPTVNRAQFTSVIADEDYKKALEYADIEQKIIYEAEAKAIDEIQKGILEISQKEEPFDVFICYKETDSNGRRTQDSVLANDLYHQLTQEGFKVFFSRITLEDKLGTAYEPYIFAALNSAKVMVVLGTKAEFFNAVWVKNEWSRYLALIRKGEKKMLIPAYRDMDPYDLPEEFSHLQAQDMSKLGFMQDLIRGIKKIIGDSQPKAAAQTIVNNNYSSNVTALLKRGQMQLEDGEWEKADEFYEEVLNQDAECAEAFLGKFFAANKVQGLEEYKKRLLDQTSVVEPNNERISKEDKDHIESMVGSCTVKGYLEPDVIRKMYKYDRTHEITTPIRIKQKESVLSELNNDRMFSRASKFAQGTTKEAIDAFVDELTEQLDIRIEQAKTSDAQSVMASEEAYAAFISEADSKVLNMCESEKARKQKDYRAIVEKGRTCKTSEECASAIKCLGGVGCYEDADAVIEELNSRCKELKEAEEKAQKKKQNKTRNIVIIVASIVAVVVIAVLSVTVFIPYDRYNKAVELYNSGNYSEAKTLFSELGDYKESPYYVKTISLLLSGIDKETAEKLFELQEGDVISFGDYHGANEWLVLEVKGTSIHLLSQKAIDCRRFDDNDNNWKNSEIRKWLNDEYYTEAFSDIEKGIIMETEGVKVTLLTVDEARNFLTHDMMLAEPTKYAVSQGVLYAPDNHCIWWLRSPGRSSGRAACVDFDGNVGEGGSFVDDDYIGVRPALWINLES
;
A
#
# COMPACT_ATOMS: atom_id res chain seq x y z
N MET A 1 -39.33 -21.00 -2.04
CA MET A 1 -37.92 -20.57 -1.96
C MET A 1 -37.45 -20.90 -0.56
N SER A 2 -36.33 -21.61 -0.47
CA SER A 2 -35.66 -21.93 0.78
C SER A 2 -34.57 -20.89 1.02
N THR A 3 -34.23 -20.66 2.29
CA THR A 3 -33.20 -19.69 2.68
C THR A 3 -32.12 -20.38 3.52
N LEU A 4 -30.86 -20.01 3.30
CA LEU A 4 -29.72 -20.52 4.07
C LEU A 4 -28.63 -19.44 4.15
N LYS A 5 -27.83 -19.43 5.21
CA LYS A 5 -26.63 -18.60 5.28
C LYS A 5 -25.50 -19.22 4.48
N CYS A 6 -24.90 -18.43 3.59
CA CYS A 6 -23.68 -18.74 2.85
C CYS A 6 -22.64 -19.37 3.78
N LYS A 7 -22.18 -20.57 3.43
CA LYS A 7 -21.23 -21.28 4.30
C LYS A 7 -19.88 -20.57 4.36
N MET A 8 -19.54 -19.74 3.37
CA MET A 8 -18.29 -18.98 3.30
C MET A 8 -18.38 -17.62 3.99
N CYS A 9 -19.29 -16.73 3.58
CA CYS A 9 -19.35 -15.34 4.07
C CYS A 9 -20.49 -15.04 5.06
N GLY A 10 -21.46 -15.94 5.23
CA GLY A 10 -22.61 -15.72 6.10
C GLY A 10 -23.74 -14.84 5.53
N GLY A 11 -23.64 -14.37 4.28
CA GLY A 11 -24.76 -13.70 3.57
C GLY A 11 -25.98 -14.63 3.42
N THR A 12 -27.19 -14.08 3.39
CA THR A 12 -28.42 -14.87 3.20
C THR A 12 -28.55 -15.29 1.74
N ILE A 13 -28.84 -16.55 1.46
CA ILE A 13 -29.01 -17.05 0.09
C ILE A 13 -30.43 -17.59 -0.05
N ASP A 14 -31.13 -17.08 -1.06
CA ASP A 14 -32.45 -17.57 -1.46
C ASP A 14 -32.31 -18.48 -2.68
N PHE A 15 -32.93 -19.67 -2.63
CA PHE A 15 -32.83 -20.65 -3.71
C PHE A 15 -34.10 -21.48 -3.88
N GLU A 16 -34.22 -22.11 -5.05
CA GLU A 16 -35.32 -23.03 -5.35
C GLU A 16 -35.08 -24.40 -4.70
N GLN A 17 -36.15 -25.02 -4.20
CA GLN A 17 -36.04 -26.33 -3.54
C GLN A 17 -35.55 -27.38 -4.54
N GLY A 18 -34.51 -28.13 -4.16
CA GLY A 18 -33.82 -29.07 -5.05
C GLY A 18 -32.57 -28.51 -5.74
N THR A 19 -32.28 -27.21 -5.60
CA THR A 19 -30.99 -26.64 -6.02
C THR A 19 -29.86 -27.16 -5.14
N THR A 20 -28.78 -27.65 -5.73
CA THR A 20 -27.65 -28.25 -5.00
C THR A 20 -26.34 -27.46 -5.13
N VAL A 21 -26.28 -26.48 -6.03
CA VAL A 21 -25.14 -25.56 -6.21
C VAL A 21 -25.66 -24.15 -6.52
N ILE A 22 -25.02 -23.12 -5.95
CA ILE A 22 -25.40 -21.71 -6.14
C ILE A 22 -24.19 -20.77 -6.07
N THR A 23 -24.27 -19.62 -6.73
CA THR A 23 -23.30 -18.53 -6.57
C THR A 23 -23.83 -17.53 -5.55
N CYS A 24 -23.05 -17.26 -4.50
CA CYS A 24 -23.41 -16.27 -3.47
C CYS A 24 -23.40 -14.85 -4.05
N GLU A 25 -24.49 -14.11 -3.94
CA GLU A 25 -24.56 -12.71 -4.41
C GLU A 25 -23.68 -11.75 -3.59
N TYR A 26 -23.35 -12.11 -2.35
CA TYR A 26 -22.57 -11.26 -1.44
C TYR A 26 -21.06 -11.39 -1.62
N CYS A 27 -20.54 -12.61 -1.88
CA CYS A 27 -19.10 -12.86 -2.00
C CYS A 27 -18.68 -13.45 -3.35
N GLY A 28 -19.59 -13.50 -4.32
CA GLY A 28 -19.33 -14.00 -5.68
C GLY A 28 -18.86 -15.46 -5.78
N THR A 29 -18.85 -16.20 -4.66
CA THR A 29 -18.26 -17.53 -4.58
C THR A 29 -19.32 -18.59 -4.86
N LYS A 30 -19.01 -19.50 -5.78
CA LYS A 30 -19.84 -20.67 -6.09
C LYS A 30 -19.69 -21.71 -4.98
N GLN A 31 -20.80 -22.21 -4.45
CA GLN A 31 -20.82 -23.16 -3.34
C GLN A 31 -21.91 -24.21 -3.51
N THR A 32 -21.72 -25.36 -2.86
CA THR A 32 -22.75 -26.40 -2.74
C THR A 32 -23.77 -26.07 -1.65
N LEU A 33 -24.98 -26.58 -1.82
CA LEU A 33 -26.09 -26.47 -0.88
C LEU A 33 -26.44 -27.86 -0.31
N PRO A 34 -26.84 -27.93 0.98
CA PRO A 34 -27.35 -29.17 1.56
C PRO A 34 -28.72 -29.54 1.01
N ARG A 35 -29.10 -30.81 1.12
CA ARG A 35 -30.47 -31.24 0.82
C ARG A 35 -31.37 -30.86 1.99
N LEU A 36 -32.21 -29.85 1.78
CA LEU A 36 -33.18 -29.38 2.78
C LEU A 36 -34.56 -29.99 2.53
N ASP A 37 -34.97 -30.89 3.42
CA ASP A 37 -36.26 -31.56 3.47
C ASP A 37 -37.21 -30.95 4.52
N ASP A 38 -36.66 -30.31 5.56
CA ASP A 38 -37.42 -29.53 6.54
C ASP A 38 -36.68 -28.28 7.07
N ASP A 39 -37.42 -27.40 7.76
CA ASP A 39 -36.88 -26.16 8.36
C ASP A 39 -35.90 -26.44 9.52
N ARG A 40 -35.98 -27.62 10.16
CA ARG A 40 -35.09 -27.99 11.25
C ARG A 40 -33.68 -28.26 10.72
N LYS A 41 -33.54 -29.00 9.63
CA LYS A 41 -32.25 -29.30 8.98
C LYS A 41 -31.58 -28.01 8.50
N ALA A 42 -32.34 -27.07 7.93
CA ALA A 42 -31.84 -25.74 7.55
C ALA A 42 -31.22 -24.98 8.74
N ASN A 43 -31.93 -24.96 9.89
CA ASN A 43 -31.44 -24.33 11.12
C ASN A 43 -30.17 -25.01 11.69
N LEU A 44 -30.05 -26.34 11.56
CA LEU A 44 -28.85 -27.07 11.97
C LEU A 44 -27.64 -26.66 11.11
N TYR A 45 -27.80 -26.56 9.79
CA TYR A 45 -26.73 -26.07 8.92
C TYR A 45 -26.33 -24.63 9.20
N ASP A 46 -27.29 -23.73 9.38
CA ASP A 46 -26.98 -22.33 9.68
C ASP A 46 -26.16 -22.21 10.98
N ARG A 47 -26.53 -22.99 12.00
CA ARG A 47 -25.81 -23.05 13.27
C ARG A 47 -24.43 -23.69 13.13
N ALA A 48 -24.31 -24.81 12.42
CA ALA A 48 -23.03 -25.48 12.19
C ALA A 48 -22.07 -24.60 11.37
N ASN A 49 -22.56 -24.01 10.28
CA ASN A 49 -21.81 -23.07 9.44
C ASN A 49 -21.38 -21.83 10.23
N HIS A 50 -22.20 -21.33 11.16
CA HIS A 50 -21.82 -20.25 12.07
C HIS A 50 -20.63 -20.63 12.95
N PHE A 51 -20.68 -21.80 13.62
CA PHE A 51 -19.54 -22.27 14.41
C PHE A 51 -18.28 -22.47 13.56
N ARG A 52 -18.42 -23.01 12.34
CA ARG A 52 -17.30 -23.21 11.42
C ARG A 52 -16.65 -21.88 11.00
N ARG A 53 -17.44 -20.87 10.62
CA ARG A 53 -16.92 -19.52 10.28
C ARG A 53 -16.25 -18.82 11.47
N ASN A 54 -16.61 -19.18 12.69
CA ASN A 54 -15.96 -18.69 13.91
C ASN A 54 -14.78 -19.57 14.36
N ASN A 55 -14.32 -20.51 13.52
CA ASN A 55 -13.23 -21.45 13.80
C ASN A 55 -13.50 -22.42 14.97
N GLU A 56 -14.77 -22.60 15.37
CA GLU A 56 -15.22 -23.56 16.38
C GLU A 56 -15.55 -24.94 15.76
N TYR A 57 -14.56 -25.52 15.08
CA TYR A 57 -14.73 -26.71 14.22
C TYR A 57 -15.30 -27.94 14.94
N ASP A 58 -14.92 -28.19 16.20
CA ASP A 58 -15.40 -29.38 16.94
C ASP A 58 -16.90 -29.26 17.29
N LYS A 59 -17.39 -28.04 17.55
CA LYS A 59 -18.82 -27.77 17.74
C LYS A 59 -19.58 -27.89 16.42
N ALA A 60 -19.02 -27.39 15.33
CA ALA A 60 -19.62 -27.54 14.00
C ALA A 60 -19.73 -29.01 13.59
N MET A 61 -18.65 -29.78 13.76
CA MET A 61 -18.58 -31.21 13.44
C MET A 61 -19.62 -32.03 14.20
N SER A 62 -19.81 -31.78 15.51
CA SER A 62 -20.85 -32.51 16.27
C SER A 62 -22.27 -32.26 15.76
N ILE A 63 -22.55 -31.09 15.19
CA ILE A 63 -23.85 -30.79 14.57
C ILE A 63 -23.96 -31.47 13.20
N TYR A 64 -22.91 -31.49 12.37
CA TYR A 64 -22.92 -32.23 11.10
C TYR A 64 -23.05 -33.74 11.34
N GLU A 65 -22.40 -34.29 12.36
CA GLU A 65 -22.59 -35.68 12.78
C GLU A 65 -24.02 -35.96 13.25
N GLN A 66 -24.65 -35.00 13.96
CA GLN A 66 -26.06 -35.08 14.31
C GLN A 66 -26.94 -35.15 13.04
N ILE A 67 -26.65 -34.34 12.03
CA ILE A 67 -27.37 -34.39 10.74
C ILE A 67 -27.16 -35.77 10.08
N LEU A 68 -25.93 -36.30 10.08
CA LEU A 68 -25.66 -37.63 9.51
C LEU A 68 -26.30 -38.80 10.26
N ASN A 69 -26.55 -38.65 11.57
CA ASN A 69 -27.31 -39.62 12.33
C ASN A 69 -28.79 -39.65 11.94
N GLU A 70 -29.32 -38.53 11.41
CA GLU A 70 -30.68 -38.41 10.89
C GLU A 70 -30.75 -38.79 9.39
N ASP A 71 -29.75 -38.40 8.60
CA ASP A 71 -29.61 -38.67 7.16
C ASP A 71 -28.15 -38.99 6.80
N ASN A 72 -27.84 -40.28 6.73
CA ASN A 72 -26.48 -40.77 6.42
C ASN A 72 -26.10 -40.69 4.94
N THR A 73 -26.95 -40.10 4.09
CA THR A 73 -26.72 -39.88 2.66
C THR A 73 -26.48 -38.42 2.32
N ASP A 74 -26.32 -37.56 3.33
CA ASP A 74 -26.11 -36.13 3.12
C ASP A 74 -24.64 -35.82 2.75
N ALA A 75 -24.42 -35.55 1.46
CA ALA A 75 -23.10 -35.22 0.93
C ALA A 75 -22.49 -33.94 1.53
N GLU A 76 -23.31 -32.93 1.82
CA GLU A 76 -22.84 -31.64 2.34
C GLU A 76 -22.36 -31.75 3.78
N SER A 77 -23.00 -32.60 4.59
CA SER A 77 -22.55 -32.89 5.95
C SER A 77 -21.18 -33.58 5.94
N TYR A 78 -20.98 -34.59 5.08
CA TYR A 78 -19.68 -35.23 4.92
C TYR A 78 -18.60 -34.24 4.47
N TRP A 79 -18.88 -33.41 3.46
CA TRP A 79 -17.94 -32.37 3.02
C TRP A 79 -17.65 -31.36 4.14
N SER A 80 -18.67 -30.92 4.86
CA SER A 80 -18.50 -29.96 5.96
C SER A 80 -17.70 -30.52 7.13
N ILE A 81 -17.80 -31.83 7.41
CA ILE A 81 -16.93 -32.52 8.36
C ILE A 81 -15.48 -32.50 7.88
N VAL A 82 -15.22 -32.76 6.61
CA VAL A 82 -13.87 -32.62 6.02
C VAL A 82 -13.35 -31.20 6.23
N LEU A 83 -14.13 -30.17 5.89
CA LEU A 83 -13.75 -28.78 6.13
C LEU A 83 -13.42 -28.52 7.62
N CYS A 84 -14.13 -29.13 8.56
CA CYS A 84 -13.83 -29.00 9.99
C CYS A 84 -12.56 -29.75 10.43
N LYS A 85 -12.34 -30.98 9.91
CA LYS A 85 -11.14 -31.78 10.21
C LYS A 85 -9.86 -31.07 9.79
N TYR A 86 -9.88 -30.44 8.62
CA TYR A 86 -8.74 -29.73 8.06
C TYR A 86 -8.69 -28.25 8.48
N GLY A 87 -9.67 -27.79 9.26
CA GLY A 87 -9.70 -26.43 9.79
C GLY A 87 -9.76 -25.40 8.67
N ILE A 88 -10.65 -25.62 7.71
CA ILE A 88 -10.76 -24.76 6.53
C ILE A 88 -11.52 -23.49 6.87
N GLU A 89 -10.82 -22.37 6.78
CA GLU A 89 -11.37 -21.03 6.84
C GLU A 89 -11.39 -20.42 5.45
N TYR A 90 -12.42 -19.64 5.15
CA TYR A 90 -12.59 -19.02 3.85
C TYR A 90 -12.33 -17.52 3.95
N VAL A 91 -11.12 -17.13 3.58
CA VAL A 91 -10.65 -15.73 3.63
C VAL A 91 -10.99 -15.05 2.30
N GLU A 92 -11.25 -13.75 2.36
CA GLU A 92 -11.48 -12.95 1.16
C GLU A 92 -10.15 -12.66 0.47
N ASP A 93 -10.08 -12.99 -0.83
CA ASP A 93 -8.97 -12.60 -1.69
C ASP A 93 -9.11 -11.12 -2.08
N PRO A 94 -8.16 -10.24 -1.72
CA PRO A 94 -8.24 -8.80 -2.04
C PRO A 94 -8.33 -8.48 -3.53
N ALA A 95 -7.78 -9.34 -4.40
CA ALA A 95 -7.78 -9.10 -5.84
C ALA A 95 -9.09 -9.49 -6.50
N THR A 96 -9.72 -10.58 -6.04
CA THR A 96 -10.91 -11.16 -6.70
C THR A 96 -12.20 -10.98 -5.89
N HIS A 97 -12.12 -10.53 -4.64
CA HIS A 97 -13.20 -10.50 -3.63
C HIS A 97 -13.87 -11.87 -3.36
N LYS A 98 -13.33 -12.95 -3.93
CA LYS A 98 -13.84 -14.31 -3.72
C LYS A 98 -13.30 -14.90 -2.45
N ARG A 99 -14.02 -15.89 -1.93
CA ARG A 99 -13.64 -16.62 -0.73
C ARG A 99 -12.74 -17.80 -1.09
N VAL A 100 -11.48 -17.77 -0.65
CA VAL A 100 -10.47 -18.80 -0.90
C VAL A 100 -10.19 -19.60 0.38
N PRO A 101 -9.96 -20.92 0.29
CA PRO A 101 -9.70 -21.74 1.47
C PRO A 101 -8.29 -21.50 2.02
N THR A 102 -8.17 -21.51 3.35
CA THR A 102 -6.91 -21.67 4.09
C THR A 102 -6.97 -22.97 4.90
N VAL A 103 -5.83 -23.47 5.37
CA VAL A 103 -5.76 -24.69 6.19
C VAL A 103 -5.19 -24.34 7.56
N ASN A 104 -6.01 -24.45 8.61
CA ASN A 104 -5.64 -24.13 10.00
C ASN A 104 -5.54 -25.38 10.91
N ARG A 105 -5.80 -26.58 10.36
CA ARG A 105 -5.59 -27.87 11.03
C ARG A 105 -4.92 -28.85 10.07
N ALA A 106 -3.69 -28.55 9.66
CA ALA A 106 -2.93 -29.40 8.76
C ALA A 106 -2.71 -30.80 9.33
N GLN A 107 -2.65 -31.79 8.44
CA GLN A 107 -2.51 -33.22 8.74
C GLN A 107 -1.56 -33.87 7.72
N PHE A 108 -1.08 -35.09 8.00
CA PHE A 108 -0.32 -35.87 7.01
C PHE A 108 -1.21 -36.56 5.97
N THR A 109 -2.48 -36.85 6.31
CA THR A 109 -3.44 -37.47 5.39
C THR A 109 -3.95 -36.40 4.43
N SER A 110 -3.75 -36.59 3.12
CA SER A 110 -4.31 -35.73 2.08
C SER A 110 -5.83 -35.62 2.22
N VAL A 111 -6.40 -34.43 2.03
CA VAL A 111 -7.86 -34.21 2.03
C VAL A 111 -8.59 -35.13 1.03
N ILE A 112 -7.95 -35.45 -0.10
CA ILE A 112 -8.51 -36.33 -1.14
C ILE A 112 -8.51 -37.79 -0.70
N ALA A 113 -7.67 -38.16 0.28
CA ALA A 113 -7.61 -39.50 0.85
C ALA A 113 -8.58 -39.70 2.02
N ASP A 114 -9.21 -38.64 2.55
CA ASP A 114 -10.12 -38.73 3.70
C ASP A 114 -11.38 -39.55 3.37
N GLU A 115 -11.80 -40.40 4.31
CA GLU A 115 -12.96 -41.28 4.11
C GLU A 115 -14.28 -40.51 4.03
N ASP A 116 -14.42 -39.38 4.72
CA ASP A 116 -15.62 -38.55 4.62
C ASP A 116 -15.64 -37.73 3.33
N TYR A 117 -14.48 -37.39 2.75
CA TYR A 117 -14.43 -36.83 1.40
C TYR A 117 -14.92 -37.84 0.36
N LYS A 118 -14.50 -39.12 0.47
CA LYS A 118 -14.99 -40.18 -0.42
C LYS A 118 -16.50 -40.37 -0.31
N LYS A 119 -17.06 -40.31 0.91
CA LYS A 119 -18.51 -40.36 1.13
C LYS A 119 -19.24 -39.12 0.59
N ALA A 120 -18.66 -37.93 0.73
CA ALA A 120 -19.21 -36.72 0.13
C ALA A 120 -19.36 -36.89 -1.39
N LEU A 121 -18.32 -37.41 -2.07
CA LEU A 121 -18.39 -37.75 -3.49
C LEU A 121 -19.37 -38.89 -3.78
N GLU A 122 -19.46 -39.92 -2.94
CA GLU A 122 -20.40 -41.03 -3.15
C GLU A 122 -21.85 -40.55 -3.25
N TYR A 123 -22.26 -39.66 -2.35
CA TYR A 123 -23.64 -39.18 -2.24
C TYR A 123 -23.96 -37.90 -3.02
N ALA A 124 -22.94 -37.18 -3.50
CA ALA A 124 -23.08 -35.96 -4.27
C ALA A 124 -23.66 -36.22 -5.67
N ASP A 125 -24.47 -35.26 -6.15
CA ASP A 125 -24.83 -35.20 -7.55
C ASP A 125 -23.67 -34.71 -8.44
N ILE A 126 -23.91 -34.64 -9.74
CA ILE A 126 -22.87 -34.28 -10.73
C ILE A 126 -22.35 -32.85 -10.49
N GLU A 127 -23.22 -31.90 -10.14
CA GLU A 127 -22.81 -30.51 -9.96
C GLU A 127 -22.05 -30.30 -8.65
N GLN A 128 -22.50 -30.94 -7.56
CA GLN A 128 -21.82 -30.92 -6.27
C GLN A 128 -20.43 -31.56 -6.35
N LYS A 129 -20.29 -32.69 -7.06
CA LYS A 129 -18.99 -33.38 -7.28
C LYS A 129 -17.94 -32.45 -7.87
N ILE A 130 -18.30 -31.71 -8.91
CA ILE A 130 -17.39 -30.77 -9.58
C ILE A 130 -16.86 -29.73 -8.59
N ILE A 131 -17.71 -29.22 -7.69
CA ILE A 131 -17.30 -28.24 -6.68
C ILE A 131 -16.45 -28.89 -5.58
N TYR A 132 -16.85 -30.05 -5.05
CA TYR A 132 -16.08 -30.75 -4.02
C TYR A 132 -14.68 -31.16 -4.51
N GLU A 133 -14.56 -31.68 -5.74
CA GLU A 133 -13.27 -32.04 -6.33
C GLU A 133 -12.38 -30.81 -6.54
N ALA A 134 -12.95 -29.70 -6.99
CA ALA A 134 -12.22 -28.44 -7.17
C ALA A 134 -11.73 -27.86 -5.83
N GLU A 135 -12.60 -27.79 -4.82
CA GLU A 135 -12.23 -27.31 -3.48
C GLU A 135 -11.21 -28.27 -2.82
N ALA A 136 -11.42 -29.59 -2.89
CA ALA A 136 -10.49 -30.57 -2.33
C ALA A 136 -9.11 -30.50 -2.99
N LYS A 137 -9.05 -30.29 -4.31
CA LYS A 137 -7.78 -30.10 -5.02
C LYS A 137 -7.05 -28.85 -4.53
N ALA A 138 -7.75 -27.71 -4.39
CA ALA A 138 -7.15 -26.49 -3.87
C ALA A 138 -6.62 -26.67 -2.44
N ILE A 139 -7.41 -27.33 -1.57
CA ILE A 139 -7.00 -27.64 -0.19
C ILE A 139 -5.79 -28.59 -0.16
N ASP A 140 -5.75 -29.60 -1.04
CA ASP A 140 -4.64 -30.54 -1.14
C ASP A 140 -3.33 -29.86 -1.58
N GLU A 141 -3.40 -28.91 -2.51
CA GLU A 141 -2.25 -28.10 -2.94
C GLU A 141 -1.72 -27.23 -1.80
N ILE A 142 -2.59 -26.56 -1.04
CA ILE A 142 -2.21 -25.80 0.16
C ILE A 142 -1.56 -26.72 1.19
N GLN A 143 -2.16 -27.88 1.45
CA GLN A 143 -1.65 -28.86 2.41
C GLN A 143 -0.24 -29.36 2.02
N LYS A 144 0.02 -29.60 0.73
CA LYS A 144 1.36 -29.97 0.24
C LYS A 144 2.39 -28.88 0.53
N GLY A 145 2.06 -27.62 0.25
CA GLY A 145 2.94 -26.49 0.56
C GLY A 145 3.25 -26.37 2.06
N ILE A 146 2.24 -26.58 2.92
CA ILE A 146 2.42 -26.62 4.39
C ILE A 146 3.39 -27.73 4.80
N LEU A 147 3.22 -28.93 4.26
CA LEU A 147 4.08 -30.08 4.57
C LEU A 147 5.52 -29.87 4.08
N GLU A 148 5.71 -29.26 2.91
CA GLU A 148 7.03 -28.96 2.35
C GLU A 148 7.81 -27.96 3.22
N ILE A 149 7.15 -26.91 3.70
CA ILE A 149 7.77 -25.93 4.61
C ILE A 149 8.04 -26.58 5.97
N SER A 150 7.05 -27.30 6.53
CA SER A 150 7.20 -27.97 7.83
C SER A 150 8.34 -28.98 7.87
N GLN A 151 8.68 -29.63 6.76
CA GLN A 151 9.78 -30.58 6.68
C GLN A 151 11.16 -29.92 6.73
N LYS A 152 11.25 -28.64 6.38
CA LYS A 152 12.50 -27.86 6.43
C LYS A 152 12.78 -27.30 7.82
N GLU A 153 11.76 -27.22 8.68
CA GLU A 153 11.90 -26.77 10.05
C GLU A 153 12.64 -27.79 10.91
N GLU A 154 13.67 -27.36 11.64
CA GLU A 154 14.32 -28.29 12.57
C GLU A 154 13.38 -28.59 13.76
N PRO A 155 13.38 -29.84 14.28
CA PRO A 155 12.46 -30.28 15.32
C PRO A 155 12.47 -29.40 16.58
N PHE A 156 11.28 -29.05 17.06
CA PHE A 156 11.11 -28.38 18.35
C PHE A 156 11.14 -29.40 19.50
N ASP A 157 11.62 -28.96 20.65
CA ASP A 157 11.64 -29.73 21.90
C ASP A 157 10.38 -29.46 22.73
N VAL A 158 10.01 -28.17 22.83
CA VAL A 158 8.93 -27.68 23.68
C VAL A 158 8.00 -26.76 22.87
N PHE A 159 6.70 -26.94 23.03
CA PHE A 159 5.65 -26.05 22.51
C PHE A 159 5.05 -25.24 23.66
N ILE A 160 5.06 -23.91 23.58
CA ILE A 160 4.37 -23.05 24.55
C ILE A 160 3.02 -22.62 23.96
N CYS A 161 1.94 -23.11 24.56
CA CYS A 161 0.55 -22.81 24.17
C CYS A 161 -0.06 -21.85 25.20
N TYR A 162 -0.55 -20.68 24.75
CA TYR A 162 -1.01 -19.61 25.64
C TYR A 162 -1.88 -18.60 24.88
N LYS A 163 -2.66 -17.77 25.58
CA LYS A 163 -3.43 -16.68 24.94
C LYS A 163 -2.55 -15.44 24.77
N GLU A 164 -2.30 -14.98 23.54
CA GLU A 164 -1.46 -13.79 23.29
C GLU A 164 -2.12 -12.47 23.71
N THR A 165 -3.33 -12.19 23.20
CA THR A 165 -4.06 -10.94 23.45
C THR A 165 -5.41 -11.15 24.15
N ASP A 166 -5.87 -10.15 24.91
CA ASP A 166 -7.24 -10.11 25.45
C ASP A 166 -8.27 -9.59 24.42
N SER A 167 -9.52 -9.43 24.83
CA SER A 167 -10.60 -8.92 23.97
C SER A 167 -10.39 -7.49 23.46
N ASN A 168 -9.46 -6.73 24.06
CA ASN A 168 -9.12 -5.36 23.67
C ASN A 168 -7.81 -5.30 22.86
N GLY A 169 -7.26 -6.46 22.45
CA GLY A 169 -6.00 -6.55 21.72
C GLY A 169 -4.75 -6.33 22.58
N ARG A 170 -4.88 -6.24 23.92
CA ARG A 170 -3.75 -6.02 24.82
C ARG A 170 -3.08 -7.34 25.17
N ARG A 171 -1.77 -7.31 25.39
CA ARG A 171 -1.00 -8.48 25.84
C ARG A 171 -1.58 -9.03 27.15
N THR A 172 -1.83 -10.33 27.21
CA THR A 172 -2.31 -11.00 28.43
C THR A 172 -1.16 -11.27 29.42
N GLN A 173 -1.53 -11.61 30.67
CA GLN A 173 -0.57 -12.13 31.63
C GLN A 173 0.04 -13.47 31.19
N ASP A 174 -0.72 -14.29 30.45
CA ASP A 174 -0.24 -15.56 29.89
C ASP A 174 0.93 -15.31 28.93
N SER A 175 0.85 -14.28 28.08
CA SER A 175 1.91 -13.90 27.15
C SER A 175 3.19 -13.43 27.86
N VAL A 176 3.06 -12.78 29.02
CA VAL A 176 4.21 -12.41 29.85
C VAL A 176 4.89 -13.66 30.42
N LEU A 177 4.10 -14.56 31.01
CA LEU A 177 4.61 -15.82 31.59
C LEU A 177 5.21 -16.74 30.52
N ALA A 178 4.61 -16.79 29.33
CA ALA A 178 5.11 -17.56 28.19
C ALA A 178 6.48 -17.05 27.71
N ASN A 179 6.67 -15.72 27.71
CA ASN A 179 7.96 -15.12 27.36
C ASN A 179 9.05 -15.45 28.37
N ASP A 180 8.74 -15.38 29.66
CA ASP A 180 9.69 -15.75 30.73
C ASP A 180 10.07 -17.23 30.64
N LEU A 181 9.10 -18.10 30.36
CA LEU A 181 9.34 -19.53 30.14
C LEU A 181 10.19 -19.79 28.89
N TYR A 182 9.90 -19.10 27.78
CA TYR A 182 10.68 -19.20 26.54
C TYR A 182 12.16 -18.90 26.78
N HIS A 183 12.48 -17.78 27.42
CA HIS A 183 13.88 -17.41 27.67
C HIS A 183 14.59 -18.40 28.58
N GLN A 184 13.93 -18.88 29.63
CA GLN A 184 14.56 -19.86 30.54
C GLN A 184 14.78 -21.22 29.87
N LEU A 185 13.83 -21.70 29.06
CA LEU A 185 14.01 -22.95 28.31
C LEU A 185 15.10 -22.82 27.23
N THR A 186 15.17 -21.67 26.56
CA THR A 186 16.19 -21.41 25.53
C THR A 186 17.59 -21.28 26.15
N GLN A 187 17.72 -20.67 27.33
CA GLN A 187 18.98 -20.65 28.10
C GLN A 187 19.49 -22.05 28.45
N GLU A 188 18.57 -23.00 28.60
CA GLU A 188 18.87 -24.41 28.86
C GLU A 188 19.13 -25.22 27.58
N GLY A 189 19.14 -24.56 26.42
CA GLY A 189 19.49 -25.13 25.13
C GLY A 189 18.33 -25.83 24.39
N PHE A 190 17.08 -25.70 24.84
CA PHE A 190 15.94 -26.26 24.11
C PHE A 190 15.54 -25.43 22.91
N LYS A 191 15.13 -26.08 21.82
CA LYS A 191 14.43 -25.42 20.71
C LYS A 191 12.94 -25.28 21.06
N VAL A 192 12.49 -24.06 21.31
CA VAL A 192 11.14 -23.80 21.82
C VAL A 192 10.28 -23.13 20.75
N PHE A 193 9.10 -23.68 20.50
CA PHE A 193 8.07 -22.99 19.74
C PHE A 193 7.35 -22.02 20.66
N PHE A 194 7.47 -20.73 20.36
CA PHE A 194 6.79 -19.64 21.05
C PHE A 194 6.22 -18.71 19.99
N SER A 195 4.90 -18.75 19.82
CA SER A 195 4.21 -18.15 18.67
C SER A 195 4.58 -16.69 18.43
N ARG A 196 4.81 -15.89 19.48
CA ARG A 196 5.24 -14.48 19.35
C ARG A 196 6.57 -14.31 18.63
N ILE A 197 7.53 -15.19 18.88
CA ILE A 197 8.90 -15.08 18.32
C ILE A 197 9.01 -15.95 17.06
N THR A 198 8.51 -17.18 17.09
CA THR A 198 8.63 -18.11 15.97
C THR A 198 7.82 -17.66 14.74
N LEU A 199 6.78 -16.85 14.92
CA LEU A 199 5.90 -16.39 13.83
C LEU A 199 6.01 -14.87 13.56
N GLU A 200 6.93 -14.15 14.20
CA GLU A 200 7.02 -12.68 14.17
C GLU A 200 7.16 -12.11 12.76
N ASP A 201 7.93 -12.79 11.91
CA ASP A 201 8.24 -12.41 10.53
C ASP A 201 7.32 -13.08 9.50
N LYS A 202 6.25 -13.75 9.94
CA LYS A 202 5.34 -14.51 9.06
C LYS A 202 4.00 -13.79 8.90
N LEU A 203 3.43 -13.88 7.71
CA LEU A 203 2.03 -13.49 7.48
C LEU A 203 1.10 -14.49 8.17
N GLY A 204 -0.06 -14.04 8.66
CA GLY A 204 -1.00 -14.89 9.40
C GLY A 204 -1.46 -16.13 8.65
N THR A 205 -1.59 -16.05 7.32
CA THR A 205 -1.92 -17.18 6.43
C THR A 205 -0.79 -18.20 6.29
N ALA A 206 0.43 -17.84 6.69
CA ALA A 206 1.64 -18.68 6.62
C ALA A 206 2.06 -19.23 8.00
N TYR A 207 1.23 -19.13 9.04
CA TYR A 207 1.55 -19.64 10.37
C TYR A 207 1.47 -21.16 10.49
N GLU A 208 0.49 -21.79 9.85
CA GLU A 208 0.20 -23.22 10.03
C GLU A 208 1.39 -24.15 9.74
N PRO A 209 2.27 -23.94 8.73
CA PRO A 209 3.45 -24.78 8.54
C PRO A 209 4.34 -24.92 9.78
N TYR A 210 4.57 -23.82 10.49
CA TYR A 210 5.43 -23.78 11.67
C TYR A 210 4.73 -24.33 12.90
N ILE A 211 3.43 -24.03 13.07
CA ILE A 211 2.60 -24.61 14.12
C ILE A 211 2.53 -26.13 13.95
N PHE A 212 2.29 -26.59 12.72
CA PHE A 212 2.25 -28.01 12.39
C PHE A 212 3.61 -28.69 12.65
N ALA A 213 4.72 -28.07 12.24
CA ALA A 213 6.06 -28.56 12.54
C ALA A 213 6.27 -28.72 14.06
N ALA A 214 5.90 -27.71 14.83
CA ALA A 214 6.06 -27.70 16.29
C ALA A 214 5.15 -28.70 17.00
N LEU A 215 3.87 -28.80 16.63
CA LEU A 215 2.94 -29.79 17.21
C LEU A 215 3.44 -31.23 17.00
N ASN A 216 3.98 -31.53 15.82
CA ASN A 216 4.46 -32.88 15.49
C ASN A 216 5.85 -33.18 16.05
N SER A 217 6.75 -32.20 16.16
CA SER A 217 8.12 -32.42 16.66
C SER A 217 8.25 -32.30 18.19
N ALA A 218 7.58 -31.33 18.83
CA ALA A 218 7.71 -31.08 20.26
C ALA A 218 7.35 -32.32 21.08
N LYS A 219 8.19 -32.63 22.08
CA LYS A 219 7.94 -33.73 23.04
C LYS A 219 7.08 -33.26 24.20
N VAL A 220 7.20 -31.98 24.57
CA VAL A 220 6.42 -31.38 25.65
C VAL A 220 5.64 -30.17 25.15
N MET A 221 4.36 -30.11 25.46
CA MET A 221 3.56 -28.89 25.35
C MET A 221 3.28 -28.36 26.76
N VAL A 222 3.58 -27.09 26.99
CA VAL A 222 3.17 -26.37 28.21
C VAL A 222 2.01 -25.47 27.84
N VAL A 223 0.84 -25.71 28.45
CA VAL A 223 -0.35 -24.88 28.24
C VAL A 223 -0.49 -23.94 29.43
N LEU A 224 -0.23 -22.65 29.21
CA LEU A 224 -0.25 -21.62 30.23
C LEU A 224 -1.59 -20.89 30.23
N GLY A 225 -2.17 -20.67 31.41
CA GLY A 225 -3.35 -19.83 31.54
C GLY A 225 -3.55 -19.23 32.91
N THR A 226 -3.96 -17.96 32.93
CA THR A 226 -4.34 -17.21 34.14
C THR A 226 -5.85 -17.06 34.29
N LYS A 227 -6.63 -17.56 33.32
CA LYS A 227 -8.10 -17.59 33.35
C LYS A 227 -8.65 -18.81 32.61
N ALA A 228 -9.78 -19.33 33.07
CA ALA A 228 -10.50 -20.44 32.45
C ALA A 228 -10.89 -20.17 30.98
N GLU A 229 -11.27 -18.92 30.67
CA GLU A 229 -11.64 -18.49 29.32
C GLU A 229 -10.45 -18.57 28.32
N PHE A 230 -9.22 -18.41 28.79
CA PHE A 230 -8.03 -18.41 27.93
C PHE A 230 -7.67 -19.82 27.46
N PHE A 231 -7.84 -20.84 28.29
CA PHE A 231 -7.71 -22.24 27.88
C PHE A 231 -8.73 -22.65 26.81
N ASN A 232 -9.89 -22.01 26.81
CA ASN A 232 -10.98 -22.27 25.88
C ASN A 232 -11.02 -21.29 24.70
N ALA A 233 -10.06 -20.36 24.61
CA ALA A 233 -9.95 -19.47 23.46
C ALA A 233 -9.70 -20.31 22.19
N VAL A 234 -10.33 -19.92 21.09
CA VAL A 234 -10.41 -20.71 19.84
C VAL A 234 -9.05 -21.27 19.41
N TRP A 235 -8.03 -20.41 19.38
CA TRP A 235 -6.68 -20.81 18.94
C TRP A 235 -5.94 -21.68 19.96
N VAL A 236 -5.98 -21.31 21.24
CA VAL A 236 -5.37 -22.09 22.34
C VAL A 236 -5.96 -23.50 22.39
N LYS A 237 -7.29 -23.59 22.32
CA LYS A 237 -8.01 -24.87 22.24
C LYS A 237 -7.65 -25.68 21.01
N ASN A 238 -7.49 -25.04 19.85
CA ASN A 238 -7.06 -25.72 18.63
C ASN A 238 -5.70 -26.42 18.82
N GLU A 239 -4.73 -25.75 19.43
CA GLU A 239 -3.38 -26.29 19.62
C GLU A 239 -3.36 -27.47 20.60
N TRP A 240 -3.88 -27.28 21.82
CA TRP A 240 -3.79 -28.33 22.84
C TRP A 240 -4.66 -29.53 22.51
N SER A 241 -5.82 -29.34 21.85
CA SER A 241 -6.70 -30.45 21.48
C SER A 241 -6.07 -31.34 20.39
N ARG A 242 -5.38 -30.73 19.41
CA ARG A 242 -4.58 -31.44 18.40
C ARG A 242 -3.43 -32.20 19.05
N TYR A 243 -2.73 -31.58 19.99
CA TYR A 243 -1.62 -32.23 20.70
C TYR A 243 -2.09 -33.41 21.55
N LEU A 244 -3.23 -33.28 22.25
CA LEU A 244 -3.86 -34.39 22.96
C LEU A 244 -4.32 -35.51 22.01
N ALA A 245 -4.77 -35.19 20.80
CA ALA A 245 -5.13 -36.19 19.81
C ALA A 245 -3.92 -37.03 19.38
N LEU A 246 -2.73 -36.43 19.25
CA LEU A 246 -1.48 -37.17 18.98
C LEU A 246 -1.12 -38.11 20.14
N ILE A 247 -1.26 -37.64 21.40
CA ILE A 247 -1.07 -38.46 22.59
C ILE A 247 -2.04 -39.66 22.61
N ARG A 248 -3.32 -39.43 22.30
CA ARG A 248 -4.34 -40.51 22.20
C ARG A 248 -4.03 -41.51 21.07
N LYS A 249 -3.37 -41.07 20.00
CA LYS A 249 -2.88 -41.95 18.91
C LYS A 249 -1.62 -42.74 19.28
N GLY A 250 -1.08 -42.54 20.49
CA GLY A 250 0.05 -43.32 21.02
C GLY A 250 1.42 -42.65 20.87
N GLU A 251 1.47 -41.37 20.47
CA GLU A 251 2.73 -40.65 20.38
C GLU A 251 3.34 -40.38 21.77
N LYS A 252 4.67 -40.46 21.88
CA LYS A 252 5.42 -40.23 23.12
C LYS A 252 5.55 -38.73 23.40
N LYS A 253 4.43 -38.09 23.74
CA LYS A 253 4.31 -36.65 24.01
C LYS A 253 3.73 -36.44 25.41
N MET A 254 4.06 -35.30 26.01
CA MET A 254 3.50 -34.88 27.30
C MET A 254 2.89 -33.48 27.20
N LEU A 255 1.68 -33.33 27.73
CA LEU A 255 1.04 -32.02 27.90
C LEU A 255 1.04 -31.67 29.40
N ILE A 256 1.51 -30.47 29.72
CA ILE A 256 1.58 -29.93 31.08
C ILE A 256 0.67 -28.72 31.16
N PRO A 257 -0.52 -28.82 31.77
CA PRO A 257 -1.33 -27.66 32.10
C PRO A 257 -0.66 -26.88 33.23
N ALA A 258 -0.47 -25.58 33.05
CA ALA A 258 0.11 -24.71 34.06
C ALA A 258 -0.82 -23.49 34.26
N TYR A 259 -1.33 -23.35 35.48
CA TYR A 259 -2.35 -22.34 35.81
C TYR A 259 -1.88 -21.40 36.92
N ARG A 260 -2.42 -20.18 36.94
CA ARG A 260 -2.15 -19.19 37.99
C ARG A 260 -3.42 -18.45 38.33
N ASP A 261 -3.60 -18.12 39.60
CA ASP A 261 -4.68 -17.25 40.07
C ASP A 261 -6.10 -17.73 39.69
N MET A 262 -6.28 -19.04 39.52
CA MET A 262 -7.56 -19.71 39.22
C MET A 262 -7.69 -21.06 39.92
N ASP A 263 -8.91 -21.58 40.02
CA ASP A 263 -9.16 -22.90 40.61
C ASP A 263 -8.81 -24.02 39.61
N PRO A 264 -8.09 -25.09 40.02
CA PRO A 264 -7.83 -26.25 39.17
C PRO A 264 -9.08 -26.88 38.53
N TYR A 265 -10.24 -26.79 39.18
CA TYR A 265 -11.51 -27.30 38.66
C TYR A 265 -12.07 -26.48 37.50
N ASP A 266 -11.56 -25.25 37.28
CA ASP A 266 -11.93 -24.40 36.15
C ASP A 266 -11.15 -24.75 34.86
N LEU A 267 -10.19 -25.68 34.94
CA LEU A 267 -9.46 -26.18 33.77
C LEU A 267 -10.39 -27.00 32.85
N PRO A 268 -10.09 -27.06 31.54
CA PRO A 268 -10.83 -27.93 30.62
C PRO A 268 -10.96 -29.36 31.13
N GLU A 269 -12.13 -29.97 30.96
CA GLU A 269 -12.42 -31.34 31.42
C GLU A 269 -11.43 -32.36 30.81
N GLU A 270 -10.97 -32.10 29.58
CA GLU A 270 -9.96 -32.87 28.88
C GLU A 270 -8.60 -32.93 29.61
N PHE A 271 -8.33 -32.00 30.53
CA PHE A 271 -7.13 -31.97 31.35
C PHE A 271 -7.27 -32.71 32.69
N SER A 272 -8.46 -33.20 33.04
CA SER A 272 -8.74 -33.86 34.33
C SER A 272 -7.84 -35.06 34.63
N HIS A 273 -7.28 -35.70 33.59
CA HIS A 273 -6.37 -36.84 33.70
C HIS A 273 -4.88 -36.44 33.71
N LEU A 274 -4.58 -35.15 33.57
CA LEU A 274 -3.22 -34.62 33.49
C LEU A 274 -2.79 -33.99 34.83
N GLN A 275 -1.50 -34.00 35.09
CA GLN A 275 -0.93 -33.34 36.27
C GLN A 275 -0.78 -31.84 36.00
N ALA A 276 -1.80 -31.06 36.35
CA ALA A 276 -1.75 -29.61 36.30
C ALA A 276 -0.76 -29.04 37.34
N GLN A 277 -0.04 -27.98 36.98
CA GLN A 277 0.94 -27.31 37.82
C GLN A 277 0.48 -25.89 38.18
N ASP A 278 0.64 -25.54 39.45
CA ASP A 278 0.32 -24.23 39.99
C ASP A 278 1.53 -23.29 39.88
N MET A 279 1.40 -22.26 39.04
CA MET A 279 2.46 -21.28 38.79
C MET A 279 2.69 -20.31 39.96
N SER A 280 1.76 -20.23 40.92
CA SER A 280 1.91 -19.37 42.10
C SER A 280 2.86 -19.96 43.15
N LYS A 281 3.28 -21.23 42.99
CA LYS A 281 4.22 -21.88 43.91
C LYS A 281 5.65 -21.36 43.74
N LEU A 282 6.31 -21.08 44.86
CA LEU A 282 7.72 -20.70 44.87
C LEU A 282 8.58 -21.81 44.25
N GLY A 283 9.41 -21.45 43.29
CA GLY A 283 10.27 -22.39 42.56
C GLY A 283 9.60 -23.15 41.41
N PHE A 284 8.33 -22.84 41.09
CA PHE A 284 7.59 -23.45 39.97
C PHE A 284 8.41 -23.51 38.67
N MET A 285 9.00 -22.38 38.25
CA MET A 285 9.75 -22.32 36.99
C MET A 285 10.93 -23.32 36.97
N GLN A 286 11.67 -23.42 38.07
CA GLN A 286 12.81 -24.33 38.18
C GLN A 286 12.35 -25.80 38.18
N ASP A 287 11.26 -26.11 38.89
CA ASP A 287 10.68 -27.45 38.90
C ASP A 287 10.12 -27.87 37.54
N LEU A 288 9.45 -26.94 36.84
CA LEU A 288 8.92 -27.16 35.49
C LEU A 288 10.07 -27.46 34.51
N ILE A 289 11.11 -26.62 34.49
CA ILE A 289 12.29 -26.81 33.61
C ILE A 289 13.00 -28.13 33.93
N ARG A 290 13.17 -28.47 35.21
CA ARG A 290 13.75 -29.76 35.63
C ARG A 290 12.88 -30.93 35.16
N GLY A 291 11.56 -30.81 35.25
CA GLY A 291 10.60 -31.79 34.73
C GLY A 291 10.76 -32.00 33.23
N ILE A 292 10.79 -30.91 32.46
CA ILE A 292 10.98 -30.93 31.00
C ILE A 292 12.32 -31.59 30.64
N LYS A 293 13.42 -31.19 31.30
CA LYS A 293 14.74 -31.81 31.12
C LYS A 293 14.72 -33.33 31.32
N LYS A 294 14.00 -33.81 32.33
CA LYS A 294 13.89 -35.25 32.60
C LYS A 294 13.13 -35.97 31.48
N ILE A 295 12.02 -35.39 31.01
CA ILE A 295 11.17 -35.98 29.96
C ILE A 295 11.93 -36.07 28.63
N ILE A 296 12.68 -35.02 28.27
CA ILE A 296 13.40 -34.95 27.00
C ILE A 296 14.72 -35.74 27.07
N GLY A 297 15.43 -35.66 28.21
CA GLY A 297 16.75 -36.24 28.45
C GLY A 297 16.83 -37.77 28.57
N ASP A 298 15.71 -38.47 28.79
CA ASP A 298 15.66 -39.95 28.84
C ASP A 298 15.82 -40.63 27.45
N SER A 299 16.24 -39.88 26.41
CA SER A 299 16.30 -40.35 25.02
C SER A 299 17.70 -40.65 24.44
N GLN A 300 18.81 -40.57 25.18
CA GLN A 300 20.15 -40.86 24.64
C GLN A 300 20.98 -41.83 25.50
N PRO A 301 21.73 -42.81 24.90
CA PRO A 301 22.67 -43.66 25.63
C PRO A 301 23.89 -42.87 26.09
N LYS A 302 24.27 -43.07 27.36
CA LYS A 302 25.45 -42.49 28.00
C LYS A 302 26.75 -42.82 27.23
N ALA A 303 27.45 -41.79 26.77
CA ALA A 303 28.88 -41.87 26.49
C ALA A 303 29.69 -41.48 27.74
N ALA A 304 30.78 -42.21 27.94
CA ALA A 304 31.52 -42.35 29.18
C ALA A 304 32.35 -41.13 29.58
N ALA A 305 32.60 -41.04 30.89
CA ALA A 305 33.49 -40.10 31.55
C ALA A 305 34.89 -40.07 30.91
N GLN A 306 35.43 -38.87 30.68
CA GLN A 306 36.85 -38.66 30.49
C GLN A 306 37.47 -37.98 31.72
N THR A 307 38.47 -38.69 32.22
CA THR A 307 39.45 -38.35 33.24
C THR A 307 40.17 -37.03 32.99
N ILE A 308 40.35 -36.28 34.08
CA ILE A 308 41.19 -35.09 34.20
C ILE A 308 42.65 -35.44 33.88
N VAL A 309 43.25 -34.73 32.92
CA VAL A 309 44.71 -34.61 32.77
C VAL A 309 45.05 -33.12 32.71
N ASN A 310 45.88 -32.67 33.66
CA ASN A 310 46.27 -31.28 33.84
C ASN A 310 47.44 -30.85 32.94
N ASN A 311 47.38 -29.57 32.52
CA ASN A 311 48.46 -28.62 32.20
C ASN A 311 49.41 -28.87 31.01
N ASN A 312 49.02 -28.30 29.85
CA ASN A 312 49.93 -27.58 28.93
C ASN A 312 49.21 -26.67 27.88
N TYR A 313 47.90 -26.44 27.98
CA TYR A 313 47.11 -25.79 26.91
C TYR A 313 47.18 -24.25 26.88
N SER A 314 47.31 -23.56 28.02
CA SER A 314 47.16 -22.08 28.03
C SER A 314 48.33 -21.31 27.39
N SER A 315 49.54 -21.87 27.35
CA SER A 315 50.70 -21.19 26.78
C SER A 315 50.68 -21.12 25.25
N ASN A 316 50.04 -22.09 24.58
CA ASN A 316 49.92 -22.12 23.13
C ASN A 316 48.85 -21.14 22.62
N VAL A 317 47.68 -21.08 23.29
CA VAL A 317 46.61 -20.12 22.98
C VAL A 317 47.12 -18.68 23.07
N THR A 318 47.84 -18.32 24.14
CA THR A 318 48.41 -16.97 24.28
C THR A 318 49.44 -16.64 23.19
N ALA A 319 50.23 -17.63 22.74
CA ALA A 319 51.21 -17.43 21.67
C ALA A 319 50.54 -17.21 20.30
N LEU A 320 49.47 -17.96 20.01
CA LEU A 320 48.71 -17.84 18.77
C LEU A 320 47.92 -16.52 18.71
N LEU A 321 47.30 -16.08 19.81
CA LEU A 321 46.65 -14.76 19.90
C LEU A 321 47.62 -13.62 19.59
N LYS A 322 48.86 -13.69 20.12
CA LYS A 322 49.90 -12.69 19.82
C LYS A 322 50.34 -12.71 18.35
N ARG A 323 50.43 -13.89 17.73
CA ARG A 323 50.77 -14.02 16.32
C ARG A 323 49.66 -13.48 15.42
N GLY A 324 48.40 -13.79 15.73
CA GLY A 324 47.25 -13.21 15.04
C GLY A 324 47.28 -11.68 15.11
N GLN A 325 47.56 -11.12 16.29
CA GLN A 325 47.66 -9.67 16.47
C GLN A 325 48.79 -9.05 15.65
N MET A 326 49.97 -9.67 15.61
CA MET A 326 51.08 -9.20 14.76
C MET A 326 50.69 -9.19 13.27
N GLN A 327 49.94 -10.18 12.80
CA GLN A 327 49.48 -10.22 11.41
C GLN A 327 48.42 -9.16 11.11
N LEU A 328 47.56 -8.79 12.06
CA LEU A 328 46.66 -7.65 11.91
C LEU A 328 47.45 -6.33 11.77
N GLU A 329 48.48 -6.14 12.60
CA GLU A 329 49.37 -4.97 12.56
C GLU A 329 50.14 -4.88 11.22
N ASP A 330 50.55 -6.03 10.68
CA ASP A 330 51.25 -6.13 9.38
C ASP A 330 50.28 -6.02 8.17
N GLY A 331 48.96 -5.95 8.40
CA GLY A 331 47.94 -5.87 7.34
C GLY A 331 47.71 -7.19 6.58
N GLU A 332 48.16 -8.31 7.16
CA GLU A 332 48.09 -9.66 6.60
C GLU A 332 46.82 -10.38 7.09
N TRP A 333 45.66 -9.88 6.63
CA TRP A 333 44.33 -10.24 7.17
C TRP A 333 44.02 -11.74 7.12
N GLU A 334 44.34 -12.41 6.01
CA GLU A 334 44.08 -13.85 5.84
C GLU A 334 44.92 -14.68 6.82
N LYS A 335 46.20 -14.32 7.01
CA LYS A 335 47.07 -14.99 7.97
C LYS A 335 46.64 -14.74 9.41
N ALA A 336 46.14 -13.54 9.70
CA ALA A 336 45.57 -13.24 11.02
C ALA A 336 44.35 -14.13 11.29
N ASP A 337 43.43 -14.24 10.33
CA ASP A 337 42.23 -15.08 10.43
C ASP A 337 42.57 -16.56 10.70
N GLU A 338 43.59 -17.10 10.02
CA GLU A 338 44.10 -18.46 10.24
C GLU A 338 44.60 -18.66 11.68
N PHE A 339 45.41 -17.73 12.22
CA PHE A 339 45.89 -17.84 13.60
C PHE A 339 44.76 -17.80 14.63
N TYR A 340 43.74 -16.98 14.40
CA TYR A 340 42.58 -16.94 15.30
C TYR A 340 41.67 -18.17 15.14
N GLU A 341 41.57 -18.75 13.94
CA GLU A 341 40.89 -20.05 13.75
C GLU A 341 41.63 -21.18 14.50
N GLU A 342 42.97 -21.19 14.49
CA GLU A 342 43.76 -22.14 15.28
C GLU A 342 43.56 -21.97 16.79
N VAL A 343 43.30 -20.75 17.27
CA VAL A 343 42.90 -20.51 18.66
C VAL A 343 41.52 -21.08 18.92
N LEU A 344 40.53 -20.82 18.06
CA LEU A 344 39.16 -21.33 18.23
C LEU A 344 39.07 -22.86 18.15
N ASN A 345 39.96 -23.50 17.41
CA ASN A 345 40.11 -24.96 17.40
C ASN A 345 40.58 -25.53 18.75
N GLN A 346 41.25 -24.71 19.59
CA GLN A 346 41.76 -25.11 20.90
C GLN A 346 40.87 -24.62 22.05
N ASP A 347 40.31 -23.43 21.91
CA ASP A 347 39.37 -22.79 22.84
C ASP A 347 38.23 -22.15 22.04
N ALA A 348 37.15 -22.90 21.89
CA ALA A 348 35.99 -22.53 21.09
C ALA A 348 35.22 -21.31 21.64
N GLU A 349 35.51 -20.90 22.88
CA GLU A 349 34.88 -19.77 23.57
C GLU A 349 35.85 -18.60 23.78
N CYS A 350 37.01 -18.59 23.10
CA CYS A 350 37.97 -17.50 23.23
C CYS A 350 37.46 -16.20 22.57
N ALA A 351 37.08 -15.23 23.40
CA ALA A 351 36.56 -13.94 22.97
C ALA A 351 37.58 -13.12 22.15
N GLU A 352 38.85 -13.15 22.54
CA GLU A 352 39.94 -12.44 21.86
C GLU A 352 40.13 -12.97 20.43
N ALA A 353 39.90 -14.27 20.20
CA ALA A 353 40.00 -14.85 18.87
C ALA A 353 38.82 -14.47 17.98
N PHE A 354 37.59 -14.47 18.51
CA PHE A 354 36.44 -13.94 17.77
C PHE A 354 36.62 -12.46 17.41
N LEU A 355 37.15 -11.67 18.35
CA LEU A 355 37.44 -10.26 18.11
C LEU A 355 38.56 -10.07 17.06
N GLY A 356 39.59 -10.92 17.08
CA GLY A 356 40.63 -10.96 16.07
C GLY A 356 40.14 -11.29 14.66
N LYS A 357 39.25 -12.29 14.53
CA LYS A 357 38.59 -12.60 13.24
C LYS A 357 37.68 -11.46 12.77
N PHE A 358 36.98 -10.80 13.68
CA PHE A 358 36.20 -9.59 13.39
C PHE A 358 37.07 -8.48 12.79
N PHE A 359 38.24 -8.24 13.38
CA PHE A 359 39.22 -7.26 12.87
C PHE A 359 39.75 -7.64 11.48
N ALA A 360 40.11 -8.92 11.27
CA ALA A 360 40.58 -9.42 9.98
C ALA A 360 39.53 -9.25 8.87
N ALA A 361 38.28 -9.65 9.13
CA ALA A 361 37.17 -9.51 8.20
C ALA A 361 36.90 -8.04 7.83
N ASN A 362 37.04 -7.15 8.82
CA ASN A 362 36.86 -5.73 8.65
C ASN A 362 38.12 -5.00 8.18
N LYS A 363 39.27 -5.65 8.04
CA LYS A 363 40.56 -5.03 7.64
C LYS A 363 40.93 -3.82 8.52
N VAL A 364 40.83 -4.02 9.82
CA VAL A 364 41.17 -3.02 10.86
C VAL A 364 42.11 -3.68 11.87
N GLN A 365 42.91 -2.90 12.58
CA GLN A 365 43.90 -3.39 13.55
C GLN A 365 43.33 -3.50 14.98
N GLY A 366 42.15 -2.93 15.22
CA GLY A 366 41.49 -2.96 16.51
C GLY A 366 40.22 -2.12 16.59
N LEU A 367 39.60 -2.08 17.78
CA LEU A 367 38.34 -1.38 18.04
C LEU A 367 38.41 0.13 17.75
N GLU A 368 39.52 0.79 18.09
CA GLU A 368 39.67 2.25 17.87
C GLU A 368 39.66 2.64 16.39
N GLU A 369 40.35 1.88 15.55
CA GLU A 369 40.38 2.12 14.11
C GLU A 369 39.02 1.86 13.48
N TYR A 370 38.35 0.79 13.91
CA TYR A 370 37.00 0.46 13.47
C TYR A 370 35.99 1.55 13.85
N LYS A 371 36.05 2.05 15.10
CA LYS A 371 35.24 3.18 15.59
C LYS A 371 35.41 4.40 14.70
N LYS A 372 36.67 4.78 14.45
CA LYS A 372 36.99 5.93 13.61
C LYS A 372 36.42 5.77 12.20
N ARG A 373 36.58 4.59 11.59
CA ARG A 373 36.04 4.31 10.26
C ARG A 373 34.52 4.44 10.20
N LEU A 374 33.80 3.89 11.18
CA LEU A 374 32.34 4.04 11.27
C LEU A 374 31.93 5.51 11.38
N LEU A 375 32.63 6.28 12.23
CA LEU A 375 32.36 7.70 12.41
C LEU A 375 32.67 8.53 11.15
N ASP A 376 33.71 8.16 10.39
CA ASP A 376 34.08 8.82 9.15
C ASP A 376 33.07 8.51 8.03
N GLN A 377 32.64 7.25 7.90
CA GLN A 377 31.60 6.83 6.94
C GLN A 377 30.26 7.51 7.21
N THR A 378 29.98 7.83 8.46
CA THR A 378 28.73 8.48 8.90
C THR A 378 28.84 10.00 9.01
N SER A 379 29.96 10.60 8.60
CA SER A 379 30.21 12.03 8.78
C SER A 379 29.25 12.93 7.97
N VAL A 380 28.99 12.56 6.72
CA VAL A 380 28.11 13.31 5.80
C VAL A 380 26.68 12.77 5.87
N VAL A 381 25.71 13.69 5.92
CA VAL A 381 24.27 13.37 5.89
C VAL A 381 23.61 14.36 4.94
N GLU A 382 22.82 13.83 4.01
CA GLU A 382 21.94 14.64 3.16
C GLU A 382 20.65 14.97 3.95
N PRO A 383 20.18 16.22 3.98
CA PRO A 383 19.01 16.58 4.80
C PRO A 383 17.67 16.07 4.24
N ASN A 384 16.69 15.85 5.11
CA ASN A 384 15.30 15.62 4.75
C ASN A 384 14.55 16.95 4.62
N ASN A 385 13.70 17.08 3.59
CA ASN A 385 12.83 18.26 3.45
C ASN A 385 11.52 18.07 4.22
N GLU A 386 11.36 18.73 5.36
CA GLU A 386 10.12 18.74 6.15
C GLU A 386 9.44 20.11 6.16
N ARG A 387 8.11 20.10 6.10
CA ARG A 387 7.28 21.31 6.16
C ARG A 387 6.85 21.58 7.60
N ILE A 388 7.49 22.54 8.25
CA ILE A 388 7.41 22.68 9.71
C ILE A 388 6.47 23.81 10.16
N SER A 389 6.35 24.91 9.41
CA SER A 389 5.53 26.07 9.82
C SER A 389 4.10 26.05 9.24
N LYS A 390 3.11 26.29 10.11
CA LYS A 390 1.70 26.44 9.71
C LYS A 390 1.51 27.76 8.95
N GLU A 391 0.65 27.71 7.93
CA GLU A 391 0.27 28.90 7.17
C GLU A 391 -0.59 29.80 8.05
N ASP A 392 -0.36 31.11 7.98
CA ASP A 392 -1.19 32.10 8.64
C ASP A 392 -2.49 32.33 7.83
N LYS A 393 -3.30 31.27 7.75
CA LYS A 393 -4.52 31.24 6.94
C LYS A 393 -5.51 32.31 7.39
N ASP A 394 -5.60 32.56 8.68
CA ASP A 394 -6.56 33.52 9.24
C ASP A 394 -6.20 34.95 8.81
N HIS A 395 -4.92 35.31 8.87
CA HIS A 395 -4.44 36.59 8.34
C HIS A 395 -4.67 36.71 6.83
N ILE A 396 -4.28 35.67 6.07
CA ILE A 396 -4.44 35.65 4.60
C ILE A 396 -5.90 35.80 4.20
N GLU A 397 -6.82 35.05 4.81
CA GLU A 397 -8.26 35.13 4.48
C GLU A 397 -8.88 36.47 4.91
N SER A 398 -8.40 37.07 6.02
CA SER A 398 -8.78 38.44 6.41
C SER A 398 -8.32 39.47 5.36
N MET A 399 -7.10 39.34 4.85
CA MET A 399 -6.58 40.18 3.77
C MET A 399 -7.31 39.98 2.45
N VAL A 400 -7.59 38.73 2.07
CA VAL A 400 -8.41 38.39 0.90
C VAL A 400 -9.79 39.05 1.01
N GLY A 401 -10.47 38.90 2.15
CA GLY A 401 -11.80 39.49 2.36
C GLY A 401 -11.80 41.02 2.26
N SER A 402 -10.84 41.70 2.90
CA SER A 402 -10.77 43.16 2.93
C SER A 402 -10.30 43.80 1.61
N CYS A 403 -9.52 43.05 0.82
CA CYS A 403 -8.94 43.53 -0.43
C CYS A 403 -9.65 43.04 -1.70
N THR A 404 -10.64 42.17 -1.58
CA THR A 404 -11.45 41.74 -2.73
C THR A 404 -12.22 42.93 -3.30
N VAL A 405 -12.05 43.17 -4.59
CA VAL A 405 -12.80 44.15 -5.37
C VAL A 405 -13.54 43.38 -6.46
N LYS A 406 -14.78 42.97 -6.20
CA LYS A 406 -15.59 42.15 -7.12
C LYS A 406 -15.57 42.70 -8.56
N GLY A 407 -15.12 41.87 -9.50
CA GLY A 407 -14.95 42.16 -10.94
C GLY A 407 -13.62 42.84 -11.31
N TYR A 408 -12.75 43.15 -10.35
CA TYR A 408 -11.51 43.91 -10.55
C TYR A 408 -10.29 43.24 -9.91
N LEU A 409 -10.45 42.76 -8.68
CA LEU A 409 -9.44 42.00 -7.92
C LEU A 409 -10.14 40.86 -7.18
N GLU A 410 -10.01 39.66 -7.74
CA GLU A 410 -10.68 38.46 -7.24
C GLU A 410 -9.87 37.74 -6.14
N PRO A 411 -10.54 37.00 -5.22
CA PRO A 411 -9.89 36.33 -4.10
C PRO A 411 -8.70 35.44 -4.47
N ASP A 412 -8.79 34.70 -5.57
CA ASP A 412 -7.74 33.75 -5.98
C ASP A 412 -6.46 34.44 -6.45
N VAL A 413 -6.57 35.66 -6.99
CA VAL A 413 -5.40 36.46 -7.37
C VAL A 413 -4.67 36.91 -6.10
N ILE A 414 -5.42 37.30 -5.06
CA ILE A 414 -4.85 37.70 -3.78
C ILE A 414 -4.17 36.50 -3.10
N ARG A 415 -4.82 35.33 -3.04
CA ARG A 415 -4.23 34.11 -2.45
C ARG A 415 -2.93 33.69 -3.12
N LYS A 416 -2.78 33.87 -4.43
CA LYS A 416 -1.54 33.56 -5.16
C LYS A 416 -0.35 34.40 -4.68
N MET A 417 -0.59 35.62 -4.18
CA MET A 417 0.46 36.52 -3.67
C MET A 417 1.07 36.03 -2.35
N TYR A 418 0.36 35.15 -1.63
CA TYR A 418 0.81 34.59 -0.34
C TYR A 418 1.44 33.20 -0.48
N LYS A 419 1.70 32.72 -1.69
CA LYS A 419 2.39 31.43 -1.89
C LYS A 419 3.88 31.57 -1.54
N TYR A 420 4.29 30.84 -0.51
CA TYR A 420 5.67 30.74 -0.03
C TYR A 420 6.04 29.28 0.26
N ASP A 421 7.23 28.87 -0.15
CA ASP A 421 7.77 27.54 0.15
C ASP A 421 8.22 27.47 1.61
N ARG A 422 7.72 26.47 2.33
CA ARG A 422 7.91 26.28 3.78
C ARG A 422 8.57 24.95 4.10
N THR A 423 9.22 24.32 3.12
CA THR A 423 10.02 23.12 3.34
C THR A 423 11.41 23.48 3.84
N HIS A 424 11.90 22.72 4.81
CA HIS A 424 13.20 22.92 5.43
C HIS A 424 13.98 21.62 5.49
N GLU A 425 15.26 21.74 5.21
CA GLU A 425 16.25 20.70 5.38
C GLU A 425 16.46 20.45 6.88
N ILE A 426 16.09 19.25 7.34
CA ILE A 426 16.36 18.77 8.69
C ILE A 426 17.22 17.52 8.65
N THR A 427 18.11 17.38 9.63
CA THR A 427 19.08 16.28 9.67
C THR A 427 18.84 15.33 10.84
N THR A 428 18.04 15.72 11.84
CA THR A 428 17.79 14.94 13.05
C THR A 428 17.24 13.53 12.78
N PRO A 429 16.18 13.33 11.97
CA PRO A 429 15.62 11.98 11.75
C PRO A 429 16.63 11.03 11.10
N ILE A 430 17.49 11.55 10.23
CA ILE A 430 18.49 10.77 9.52
C ILE A 430 19.64 10.40 10.45
N ARG A 431 20.06 11.31 11.33
CA ARG A 431 21.05 11.02 12.38
C ARG A 431 20.57 9.94 13.35
N ILE A 432 19.27 9.91 13.67
CA ILE A 432 18.66 8.83 14.49
C ILE A 432 18.73 7.49 13.75
N LYS A 433 18.25 7.43 12.50
CA LYS A 433 18.31 6.20 11.68
C LYS A 433 19.75 5.71 11.48
N GLN A 434 20.69 6.63 11.29
CA GLN A 434 22.10 6.32 11.15
C GLN A 434 22.67 5.66 12.40
N LYS A 435 22.33 6.16 13.61
CA LYS A 435 22.70 5.50 14.87
C LYS A 435 22.14 4.09 14.96
N GLU A 436 20.86 3.91 14.63
CA GLU A 436 20.21 2.60 14.65
C GLU A 436 20.86 1.61 13.68
N SER A 437 21.18 2.03 12.46
CA SER A 437 21.86 1.20 11.45
C SER A 437 23.24 0.75 11.94
N VAL A 438 24.07 1.69 12.43
CA VAL A 438 25.44 1.38 12.89
C VAL A 438 25.42 0.39 14.05
N LEU A 439 24.53 0.58 15.02
CA LEU A 439 24.43 -0.31 16.17
C LEU A 439 23.83 -1.67 15.78
N SER A 440 22.89 -1.71 14.83
CA SER A 440 22.32 -2.94 14.30
C SER A 440 23.36 -3.78 13.55
N GLU A 441 24.13 -3.15 12.64
CA GLU A 441 25.21 -3.82 11.90
C GLU A 441 26.26 -4.41 12.84
N LEU A 442 26.67 -3.64 13.86
CA LEU A 442 27.61 -4.11 14.88
C LEU A 442 27.06 -5.30 15.67
N ASN A 443 25.79 -5.26 16.09
CA ASN A 443 25.16 -6.31 16.87
C ASN A 443 24.90 -7.59 16.06
N ASN A 444 24.68 -7.45 14.75
CA ASN A 444 24.42 -8.56 13.83
C ASN A 444 25.71 -9.21 13.28
N ASP A 445 26.88 -8.57 13.45
CA ASP A 445 28.15 -9.18 13.07
C ASP A 445 28.43 -10.41 13.94
N ARG A 446 28.37 -11.59 13.31
CA ARG A 446 28.51 -12.89 13.98
C ARG A 446 29.79 -13.01 14.81
N MET A 447 30.91 -12.43 14.38
CA MET A 447 32.18 -12.52 15.11
C MET A 447 32.16 -11.56 16.30
N PHE A 448 31.68 -10.34 16.11
CA PHE A 448 31.53 -9.36 17.19
C PHE A 448 30.54 -9.84 18.26
N SER A 449 29.35 -10.33 17.91
CA SER A 449 28.38 -10.83 18.90
C SER A 449 28.93 -12.02 19.70
N ARG A 450 29.73 -12.89 19.07
CA ARG A 450 30.41 -14.00 19.77
C ARG A 450 31.52 -13.50 20.69
N ALA A 451 32.32 -12.53 20.25
CA ALA A 451 33.32 -11.88 21.08
C ALA A 451 32.66 -11.27 22.34
N SER A 452 31.60 -10.47 22.16
CA SER A 452 30.86 -9.86 23.29
C SER A 452 30.23 -10.91 24.21
N LYS A 453 29.70 -12.01 23.66
CA LYS A 453 29.07 -13.10 24.44
C LYS A 453 30.07 -13.80 25.36
N PHE A 454 31.27 -14.09 24.87
CA PHE A 454 32.26 -14.87 25.61
C PHE A 454 33.29 -14.02 26.36
N ALA A 455 33.31 -12.70 26.16
CA ALA A 455 34.29 -11.80 26.76
C ALA A 455 34.23 -11.79 28.30
N GLN A 456 35.42 -11.79 28.90
CA GLN A 456 35.63 -11.68 30.35
C GLN A 456 36.80 -10.72 30.64
N GLY A 457 36.86 -10.21 31.87
CA GLY A 457 37.96 -9.34 32.34
C GLY A 457 38.20 -8.13 31.43
N THR A 458 39.46 -7.88 31.10
CA THR A 458 39.89 -6.72 30.31
C THR A 458 39.31 -6.67 28.89
N THR A 459 39.04 -7.83 28.29
CA THR A 459 38.46 -7.91 26.94
C THR A 459 37.01 -7.47 26.94
N LYS A 460 36.26 -7.81 28.00
CA LYS A 460 34.89 -7.33 28.19
C LYS A 460 34.87 -5.82 28.44
N GLU A 461 35.73 -5.33 29.34
CA GLU A 461 35.86 -3.89 29.61
C GLU A 461 36.16 -3.09 28.33
N ALA A 462 37.02 -3.63 27.44
CA ALA A 462 37.34 -2.98 26.17
C ALA A 462 36.17 -2.96 25.18
N ILE A 463 35.41 -4.07 25.07
CA ILE A 463 34.23 -4.15 24.18
C ILE A 463 33.12 -3.22 24.69
N ASP A 464 32.82 -3.27 25.99
CA ASP A 464 31.77 -2.45 26.60
C ASP A 464 32.13 -0.94 26.45
N ALA A 465 33.38 -0.56 26.74
CA ALA A 465 33.85 0.82 26.55
C ALA A 465 33.76 1.28 25.09
N PHE A 466 34.10 0.42 24.13
CA PHE A 466 33.97 0.74 22.70
C PHE A 466 32.51 1.00 22.29
N VAL A 467 31.57 0.16 22.74
CA VAL A 467 30.14 0.32 22.42
C VAL A 467 29.59 1.59 23.06
N ASP A 468 29.94 1.87 24.32
CA ASP A 468 29.52 3.07 25.04
C ASP A 468 30.04 4.35 24.36
N GLU A 469 31.34 4.40 24.04
CA GLU A 469 31.95 5.56 23.38
C GLU A 469 31.41 5.80 21.96
N LEU A 470 31.18 4.73 21.19
CA LEU A 470 30.57 4.83 19.85
C LEU A 470 29.15 5.39 19.96
N THR A 471 28.37 4.88 20.90
CA THR A 471 26.98 5.31 21.14
C THR A 471 26.95 6.79 21.54
N GLU A 472 27.82 7.21 22.47
CA GLU A 472 27.94 8.59 22.93
C GLU A 472 28.27 9.55 21.78
N GLN A 473 29.24 9.20 20.90
CA GLN A 473 29.59 10.06 19.76
C GLN A 473 28.45 10.20 18.74
N LEU A 474 27.67 9.14 18.52
CA LEU A 474 26.50 9.20 17.65
C LEU A 474 25.39 10.06 18.27
N ASP A 475 25.19 10.00 19.59
CA ASP A 475 24.25 10.86 20.31
C ASP A 475 24.64 12.34 20.26
N ILE A 476 25.93 12.65 20.40
CA ILE A 476 26.43 14.03 20.24
C ILE A 476 26.06 14.59 18.86
N ARG A 477 26.16 13.78 17.79
CA ARG A 477 25.78 14.20 16.44
C ARG A 477 24.28 14.46 16.31
N ILE A 478 23.44 13.66 16.98
CA ILE A 478 21.99 13.88 17.02
C ILE A 478 21.67 15.20 17.73
N GLU A 479 22.32 15.51 18.85
CA GLU A 479 22.10 16.78 19.56
C GLU A 479 22.58 18.00 18.77
N GLN A 480 23.69 17.87 18.03
CA GLN A 480 24.14 18.89 17.10
C GLN A 480 23.13 19.13 15.97
N ALA A 481 22.58 18.05 15.40
CA ALA A 481 21.53 18.14 14.37
C ALA A 481 20.27 18.81 14.91
N LYS A 482 19.79 18.44 16.10
CA LYS A 482 18.63 19.11 16.75
C LYS A 482 18.85 20.61 16.90
N THR A 483 20.06 21.00 17.30
CA THR A 483 20.40 22.42 17.48
C THR A 483 20.42 23.16 16.14
N SER A 484 21.00 22.56 15.10
CA SER A 484 21.05 23.12 13.74
C SER A 484 19.67 23.22 13.11
N ASP A 485 18.86 22.18 13.24
CA ASP A 485 17.48 22.13 12.73
C ASP A 485 16.63 23.20 13.44
N ALA A 486 16.75 23.37 14.76
CA ALA A 486 16.05 24.41 15.50
C ALA A 486 16.43 25.83 15.04
N GLN A 487 17.72 26.10 14.79
CA GLN A 487 18.17 27.39 14.25
C GLN A 487 17.63 27.65 12.84
N SER A 488 17.60 26.61 12.00
CA SER A 488 17.09 26.69 10.63
C SER A 488 15.58 26.96 10.60
N VAL A 489 14.82 26.31 11.49
CA VAL A 489 13.38 26.57 11.68
C VAL A 489 13.14 28.00 12.12
N MET A 490 13.87 28.51 13.12
CA MET A 490 13.73 29.90 13.57
C MET A 490 14.00 30.91 12.44
N ALA A 491 15.09 30.72 11.68
CA ALA A 491 15.42 31.61 10.57
C ALA A 491 14.35 31.60 9.46
N SER A 492 13.75 30.43 9.20
CA SER A 492 12.64 30.32 8.26
C SER A 492 11.38 31.02 8.75
N GLU A 493 11.01 30.87 10.02
CA GLU A 493 9.84 31.54 10.59
C GLU A 493 9.98 33.07 10.47
N GLU A 494 11.18 33.61 10.71
CA GLU A 494 11.50 35.02 10.49
C GLU A 494 11.39 35.42 9.01
N ALA A 495 11.88 34.60 8.09
CA ALA A 495 11.79 34.85 6.64
C ALA A 495 10.34 34.81 6.13
N TYR A 496 9.53 33.86 6.61
CA TYR A 496 8.12 33.76 6.29
C TYR A 496 7.33 34.96 6.82
N ALA A 497 7.59 35.40 8.06
CA ALA A 497 6.98 36.60 8.61
C ALA A 497 7.33 37.86 7.79
N ALA A 498 8.58 38.00 7.35
CA ALA A 498 8.99 39.09 6.46
C ALA A 498 8.30 39.03 5.10
N PHE A 499 8.16 37.84 4.52
CA PHE A 499 7.44 37.61 3.27
C PHE A 499 5.97 38.02 3.38
N ILE A 500 5.27 37.63 4.46
CA ILE A 500 3.87 38.00 4.69
C ILE A 500 3.71 39.53 4.72
N SER A 501 4.59 40.24 5.42
CA SER A 501 4.58 41.71 5.48
C SER A 501 4.78 42.37 4.11
N GLU A 502 5.65 41.80 3.27
CA GLU A 502 5.86 42.27 1.89
C GLU A 502 4.65 41.97 0.99
N ALA A 503 4.07 40.78 1.11
CA ALA A 503 2.87 40.37 0.38
C ALA A 503 1.67 41.27 0.74
N ASP A 504 1.46 41.56 2.02
CA ASP A 504 0.44 42.50 2.50
C ASP A 504 0.59 43.87 1.83
N SER A 505 1.81 44.41 1.82
CA SER A 505 2.10 45.70 1.20
C SER A 505 1.76 45.70 -0.29
N LYS A 506 2.08 44.62 -1.03
CA LYS A 506 1.73 44.47 -2.45
C LYS A 506 0.22 44.37 -2.66
N VAL A 507 -0.46 43.55 -1.87
CA VAL A 507 -1.91 43.33 -1.97
C VAL A 507 -2.68 44.62 -1.65
N LEU A 508 -2.28 45.36 -0.62
CA LEU A 508 -2.89 46.65 -0.27
C LEU A 508 -2.75 47.66 -1.40
N ASN A 509 -1.56 47.79 -1.99
CA ASN A 509 -1.34 48.67 -3.15
C ASN A 509 -2.20 48.27 -4.36
N MET A 510 -2.28 46.98 -4.66
CA MET A 510 -3.15 46.46 -5.73
C MET A 510 -4.62 46.79 -5.44
N CYS A 511 -5.08 46.52 -4.22
CA CYS A 511 -6.43 46.82 -3.77
C CYS A 511 -6.80 48.30 -3.93
N GLU A 512 -5.93 49.21 -3.52
CA GLU A 512 -6.13 50.65 -3.70
C GLU A 512 -6.21 51.03 -5.17
N SER A 513 -5.31 50.50 -6.01
CA SER A 513 -5.29 50.78 -7.45
C SER A 513 -6.57 50.28 -8.16
N GLU A 514 -7.07 49.10 -7.77
CA GLU A 514 -8.26 48.49 -8.35
C GLU A 514 -9.55 49.15 -7.86
N LYS A 515 -9.59 49.62 -6.61
CA LYS A 515 -10.65 50.50 -6.10
C LYS A 515 -10.71 51.82 -6.89
N ALA A 516 -9.56 52.42 -7.19
CA ALA A 516 -9.49 53.64 -8.00
C ALA A 516 -9.93 53.39 -9.45
N ARG A 517 -9.55 52.24 -10.05
CA ARG A 517 -10.01 51.83 -11.39
C ARG A 517 -11.52 51.65 -11.43
N LYS A 518 -12.09 50.94 -10.46
CA LYS A 518 -13.55 50.76 -10.32
C LYS A 518 -14.29 52.09 -10.20
N GLN A 519 -13.75 53.03 -9.42
CA GLN A 519 -14.34 54.37 -9.30
C GLN A 519 -14.29 55.14 -10.63
N LYS A 520 -13.17 55.05 -11.37
CA LYS A 520 -13.01 55.69 -12.68
C LYS A 520 -13.99 55.11 -13.71
N ASP A 521 -14.11 53.80 -13.76
CA ASP A 521 -15.02 53.11 -14.69
C ASP A 521 -16.48 53.42 -14.36
N TYR A 522 -16.84 53.46 -13.08
CA TYR A 522 -18.17 53.91 -12.63
C TYR A 522 -18.49 55.32 -13.16
N ARG A 523 -17.61 56.30 -12.93
CA ARG A 523 -17.80 57.68 -13.41
C ARG A 523 -17.95 57.75 -14.92
N ALA A 524 -17.16 56.99 -15.67
CA ALA A 524 -17.24 56.95 -17.13
C ALA A 524 -18.58 56.37 -17.62
N ILE A 525 -19.11 55.33 -16.96
CA ILE A 525 -20.41 54.75 -17.29
C ILE A 525 -21.53 55.76 -17.00
N VAL A 526 -21.49 56.45 -15.85
CA VAL A 526 -22.48 57.49 -15.49
C VAL A 526 -22.46 58.65 -16.48
N GLU A 527 -21.28 59.16 -16.85
CA GLU A 527 -21.15 60.25 -17.83
C GLU A 527 -21.69 59.84 -19.21
N LYS A 528 -21.34 58.64 -19.68
CA LYS A 528 -21.86 58.09 -20.94
C LYS A 528 -23.38 57.92 -20.90
N GLY A 529 -23.93 57.48 -19.76
CA GLY A 529 -25.37 57.40 -19.54
C GLY A 529 -26.07 58.76 -19.60
N ARG A 530 -25.53 59.78 -18.93
CA ARG A 530 -26.12 61.14 -18.90
C ARG A 530 -26.04 61.87 -20.24
N THR A 531 -25.03 61.56 -21.06
CA THR A 531 -24.79 62.19 -22.38
C THR A 531 -25.38 61.42 -23.57
N CYS A 532 -26.03 60.27 -23.33
CA CYS A 532 -26.63 59.44 -24.39
C CYS A 532 -27.68 60.20 -25.22
N LYS A 533 -27.79 59.83 -26.50
CA LYS A 533 -28.71 60.45 -27.47
C LYS A 533 -29.83 59.53 -27.93
N THR A 534 -29.69 58.22 -27.71
CA THR A 534 -30.68 57.21 -28.10
C THR A 534 -31.13 56.38 -26.90
N SER A 535 -32.33 55.82 -26.98
CA SER A 535 -32.85 54.96 -25.91
C SER A 535 -32.04 53.67 -25.73
N GLU A 536 -31.41 53.19 -26.81
CA GLU A 536 -30.56 52.00 -26.81
C GLU A 536 -29.21 52.23 -26.10
N GLU A 537 -28.56 53.38 -26.36
CA GLU A 537 -27.36 53.80 -25.63
C GLU A 537 -27.64 53.97 -24.13
N CYS A 538 -28.80 54.53 -23.79
CA CYS A 538 -29.24 54.68 -22.40
C CYS A 538 -29.47 53.31 -21.73
N ALA A 539 -30.16 52.39 -22.41
CA ALA A 539 -30.38 51.03 -21.93
C ALA A 539 -29.07 50.24 -21.75
N SER A 540 -28.09 50.44 -22.64
CA SER A 540 -26.76 49.84 -22.49
C SER A 540 -26.02 50.37 -21.27
N ALA A 541 -26.08 51.68 -20.98
CA ALA A 541 -25.46 52.25 -19.79
C ALA A 541 -26.12 51.74 -18.49
N ILE A 542 -27.45 51.62 -18.46
CA ILE A 542 -28.22 51.05 -17.35
C ILE A 542 -27.81 49.58 -17.11
N LYS A 543 -27.67 48.79 -18.19
CA LYS A 543 -27.21 47.40 -18.09
C LYS A 543 -25.80 47.31 -17.51
N CYS A 544 -24.89 48.18 -17.94
CA CYS A 544 -23.53 48.22 -17.40
C CYS A 544 -23.52 48.62 -15.92
N LEU A 545 -24.31 49.62 -15.50
CA LEU A 545 -24.45 50.01 -14.08
C LEU A 545 -25.04 48.89 -13.22
N GLY A 546 -26.02 48.15 -13.74
CA GLY A 546 -26.58 46.98 -13.07
C GLY A 546 -25.55 45.87 -12.79
N GLY A 547 -24.45 45.82 -13.55
CA GLY A 547 -23.32 44.91 -13.30
C GLY A 547 -22.35 45.39 -12.21
N VAL A 548 -22.34 46.69 -11.88
CA VAL A 548 -21.46 47.28 -10.84
C VAL A 548 -22.09 47.15 -9.44
N GLY A 549 -23.40 46.90 -9.36
CA GLY A 549 -24.16 46.68 -8.10
C GLY A 549 -24.46 47.98 -7.36
N CYS A 550 -24.69 47.90 -6.03
CA CYS A 550 -24.99 49.02 -5.12
C CYS A 550 -23.77 49.94 -4.83
N TYR A 551 -22.92 50.17 -5.83
CA TYR A 551 -21.73 50.99 -5.67
C TYR A 551 -22.10 52.48 -5.74
N GLU A 552 -21.70 53.25 -4.72
CA GLU A 552 -22.06 54.67 -4.55
C GLU A 552 -23.57 54.91 -4.68
N ASP A 553 -24.00 55.77 -5.61
CA ASP A 553 -25.39 56.16 -5.89
C ASP A 553 -25.98 55.42 -7.11
N ALA A 554 -25.43 54.27 -7.49
CA ALA A 554 -25.77 53.54 -8.72
C ALA A 554 -27.29 53.32 -8.90
N ASP A 555 -28.03 52.98 -7.85
CA ASP A 555 -29.48 52.76 -7.94
C ASP A 555 -30.25 54.05 -8.25
N ALA A 556 -29.85 55.17 -7.65
CA ALA A 556 -30.43 56.48 -7.94
C ALA A 556 -30.09 56.94 -9.36
N VAL A 557 -28.86 56.69 -9.82
CA VAL A 557 -28.44 56.98 -11.20
C VAL A 557 -29.17 56.08 -12.19
N ILE A 558 -29.42 54.81 -11.87
CA ILE A 558 -30.22 53.90 -12.69
C ILE A 558 -31.65 54.43 -12.82
N GLU A 559 -32.26 54.92 -11.74
CA GLU A 559 -33.60 55.52 -11.77
C GLU A 559 -33.64 56.82 -12.62
N GLU A 560 -32.63 57.68 -12.47
CA GLU A 560 -32.41 58.87 -13.31
C GLU A 560 -32.33 58.49 -14.80
N LEU A 561 -31.48 57.52 -15.14
CA LEU A 561 -31.28 57.05 -16.52
C LEU A 561 -32.51 56.34 -17.06
N ASN A 562 -33.26 55.59 -16.25
CA ASN A 562 -34.53 54.97 -16.67
C ASN A 562 -35.56 56.02 -17.09
N SER A 563 -35.66 57.10 -16.32
CA SER A 563 -36.55 58.23 -16.64
C SER A 563 -36.14 58.89 -17.95
N ARG A 564 -34.84 59.15 -18.14
CA ARG A 564 -34.31 59.70 -19.40
C ARG A 564 -34.49 58.74 -20.59
N CYS A 565 -34.29 57.44 -20.39
CA CYS A 565 -34.51 56.40 -21.41
C CYS A 565 -35.97 56.42 -21.89
N LYS A 566 -36.93 56.58 -20.97
CA LYS A 566 -38.34 56.72 -21.29
C LYS A 566 -38.63 57.97 -22.12
N GLU A 567 -38.05 59.12 -21.75
CA GLU A 567 -38.20 60.36 -22.53
C GLU A 567 -37.63 60.22 -23.95
N LEU A 568 -36.46 59.59 -24.10
CA LEU A 568 -35.85 59.30 -25.40
C LEU A 568 -36.72 58.34 -26.23
N LYS A 569 -37.27 57.28 -25.63
CA LYS A 569 -38.21 56.38 -26.30
C LYS A 569 -39.47 57.10 -26.76
N GLU A 570 -40.05 57.96 -25.94
CA GLU A 570 -41.24 58.73 -26.31
C GLU A 570 -40.95 59.74 -27.44
N ALA A 571 -39.74 60.31 -27.48
CA ALA A 571 -39.29 61.19 -28.56
C ALA A 571 -39.05 60.41 -29.87
N GLU A 572 -38.39 59.25 -29.80
CA GLU A 572 -38.19 58.30 -30.91
C GLU A 572 -39.53 57.80 -31.46
N GLU A 573 -40.47 57.44 -30.59
CA GLU A 573 -41.83 57.02 -30.94
C GLU A 573 -42.63 58.15 -31.58
N LYS A 574 -42.51 59.40 -31.10
CA LYS A 574 -43.16 60.55 -31.75
C LYS A 574 -42.58 60.81 -33.14
N ALA A 575 -41.27 60.63 -33.32
CA ALA A 575 -40.60 60.67 -34.62
C ALA A 575 -41.02 59.50 -35.53
N GLN A 576 -41.21 58.30 -34.99
CA GLN A 576 -41.73 57.13 -35.70
C GLN A 576 -43.22 57.27 -36.04
N LYS A 577 -44.07 57.82 -35.15
CA LYS A 577 -45.50 58.11 -35.38
C LYS A 577 -45.70 59.15 -36.50
N LYS A 578 -44.77 60.12 -36.64
CA LYS A 578 -44.68 61.00 -37.82
C LYS A 578 -44.40 60.25 -39.13
N LYS A 579 -43.65 59.14 -39.08
CA LYS A 579 -43.43 58.20 -40.20
C LYS A 579 -44.58 57.17 -40.38
N GLN A 580 -45.35 56.86 -39.34
CA GLN A 580 -46.37 55.79 -39.32
C GLN A 580 -47.83 56.23 -39.58
N ASN A 581 -48.13 57.53 -39.75
CA ASN A 581 -49.39 57.97 -40.41
C ASN A 581 -49.49 57.50 -41.89
N LYS A 582 -48.42 56.85 -42.37
CA LYS A 582 -48.23 55.90 -43.47
C LYS A 582 -49.30 54.87 -43.79
N THR A 583 -49.67 54.08 -42.78
CA THR A 583 -50.37 52.82 -43.03
C THR A 583 -50.73 52.17 -41.69
N ARG A 584 -52.03 52.02 -41.42
CA ARG A 584 -52.54 51.32 -40.25
C ARG A 584 -53.74 50.45 -40.64
N ASN A 585 -53.68 49.19 -40.19
CA ASN A 585 -54.73 48.19 -39.88
C ASN A 585 -54.09 46.80 -40.17
N ILE A 586 -53.99 45.80 -39.28
CA ILE A 586 -55.01 45.12 -38.44
C ILE A 586 -54.30 44.34 -37.29
N VAL A 587 -54.77 44.48 -36.05
CA VAL A 587 -54.14 43.97 -34.80
C VAL A 587 -54.75 42.66 -34.26
N ILE A 588 -55.63 42.00 -35.00
CA ILE A 588 -56.28 40.76 -34.52
C ILE A 588 -55.37 39.51 -34.61
N ILE A 589 -54.20 39.62 -35.27
CA ILE A 589 -53.23 38.51 -35.39
C ILE A 589 -52.32 38.40 -34.14
N VAL A 590 -52.24 39.43 -33.28
CA VAL A 590 -51.19 39.55 -32.25
C VAL A 590 -51.32 38.55 -31.08
N ALA A 591 -52.53 38.16 -30.68
CA ALA A 591 -52.71 37.19 -29.59
C ALA A 591 -52.34 35.75 -30.01
N SER A 592 -52.56 35.40 -31.28
CA SER A 592 -52.09 34.15 -31.87
C SER A 592 -50.58 34.21 -32.18
N ILE A 593 -50.07 35.39 -32.58
CA ILE A 593 -48.63 35.61 -32.78
C ILE A 593 -47.86 35.51 -31.49
N VAL A 594 -48.35 36.00 -30.33
CA VAL A 594 -47.59 35.86 -29.08
C VAL A 594 -47.50 34.40 -28.63
N ALA A 595 -48.56 33.61 -28.80
CA ALA A 595 -48.51 32.17 -28.55
C ALA A 595 -47.61 31.43 -29.58
N VAL A 596 -47.69 31.78 -30.87
CA VAL A 596 -46.81 31.25 -31.91
C VAL A 596 -45.37 31.74 -31.75
N VAL A 597 -45.11 32.93 -31.21
CA VAL A 597 -43.78 33.47 -30.95
C VAL A 597 -43.22 32.86 -29.68
N VAL A 598 -44.02 32.60 -28.65
CA VAL A 598 -43.57 31.82 -27.47
C VAL A 598 -43.31 30.38 -27.87
N ILE A 599 -44.19 29.75 -28.67
CA ILE A 599 -43.95 28.40 -29.21
C ILE A 599 -42.76 28.41 -30.18
N ALA A 600 -42.58 29.42 -31.02
CA ALA A 600 -41.45 29.53 -31.95
C ALA A 600 -40.14 29.85 -31.23
N VAL A 601 -40.18 30.66 -30.17
CA VAL A 601 -39.03 30.91 -29.29
C VAL A 601 -38.69 29.63 -28.55
N LEU A 602 -39.65 28.95 -27.92
CA LEU A 602 -39.43 27.62 -27.31
C LEU A 602 -38.99 26.59 -28.36
N SER A 603 -39.47 26.69 -29.60
CA SER A 603 -39.04 25.83 -30.70
C SER A 603 -37.58 26.12 -31.06
N VAL A 604 -37.17 27.37 -31.17
CA VAL A 604 -35.78 27.75 -31.52
C VAL A 604 -34.81 27.58 -30.35
N THR A 605 -35.24 27.78 -29.11
CA THR A 605 -34.38 27.74 -27.92
C THR A 605 -34.37 26.40 -27.21
N VAL A 606 -35.39 25.54 -27.40
CA VAL A 606 -35.50 24.25 -26.69
C VAL A 606 -35.74 23.08 -27.65
N PHE A 607 -36.79 23.09 -28.50
CA PHE A 607 -37.15 21.91 -29.29
C PHE A 607 -36.21 21.64 -30.48
N ILE A 608 -35.78 22.66 -31.22
CA ILE A 608 -34.84 22.55 -32.36
C ILE A 608 -33.45 22.13 -31.87
N PRO A 609 -32.88 22.74 -30.82
CA PRO A 609 -31.63 22.25 -30.22
C PRO A 609 -31.75 20.81 -29.70
N TYR A 610 -32.88 20.45 -29.08
CA TYR A 610 -33.12 19.10 -28.57
C TYR A 610 -33.18 18.04 -29.68
N ASP A 611 -33.94 18.28 -30.75
CA ASP A 611 -34.05 17.37 -31.90
C ASP A 611 -32.71 17.22 -32.62
N ARG A 612 -32.02 18.35 -32.86
CA ARG A 612 -30.67 18.36 -33.44
C ARG A 612 -29.66 17.61 -32.58
N TYR A 613 -29.72 17.78 -31.26
CA TYR A 613 -28.87 17.06 -30.31
C TYR A 613 -29.12 15.55 -30.38
N ASN A 614 -30.38 15.11 -30.34
CA ASN A 614 -30.71 13.68 -30.43
C ASN A 614 -30.29 13.07 -31.77
N LYS A 615 -30.47 13.81 -32.88
CA LYS A 615 -29.99 13.40 -34.20
C LYS A 615 -28.45 13.31 -34.25
N ALA A 616 -27.75 14.24 -33.61
CA ALA A 616 -26.29 14.21 -33.51
C ALA A 616 -25.81 13.00 -32.70
N VAL A 617 -26.51 12.65 -31.60
CA VAL A 617 -26.25 11.42 -30.82
C VAL A 617 -26.53 10.15 -31.62
N GLU A 618 -27.58 10.12 -32.43
CA GLU A 618 -27.88 8.98 -33.32
C GLU A 618 -26.79 8.79 -34.38
N LEU A 619 -26.33 9.88 -34.99
CA LEU A 619 -25.21 9.88 -35.94
C LEU A 619 -23.89 9.46 -35.27
N TYR A 620 -23.65 9.91 -34.04
CA TYR A 620 -22.51 9.47 -33.24
C TYR A 620 -22.53 7.95 -32.96
N ASN A 621 -23.69 7.43 -32.53
CA ASN A 621 -23.85 6.01 -32.21
C ASN A 621 -23.81 5.11 -33.45
N SER A 622 -24.19 5.62 -34.62
CA SER A 622 -24.10 4.92 -35.90
C SER A 622 -22.73 5.06 -36.59
N GLY A 623 -21.77 5.76 -35.97
CA GLY A 623 -20.40 5.92 -36.49
C GLY A 623 -20.23 7.00 -37.57
N ASN A 624 -21.27 7.80 -37.84
CA ASN A 624 -21.20 8.92 -38.80
C ASN A 624 -20.67 10.18 -38.11
N TYR A 625 -19.39 10.12 -37.74
CA TYR A 625 -18.71 11.12 -36.92
C TYR A 625 -18.60 12.50 -37.57
N SER A 626 -18.37 12.59 -38.88
CA SER A 626 -18.24 13.88 -39.57
C SER A 626 -19.53 14.70 -39.51
N GLU A 627 -20.68 14.06 -39.78
CA GLU A 627 -21.99 14.71 -39.69
C GLU A 627 -22.38 15.00 -38.24
N ALA A 628 -22.11 14.07 -37.31
CA ALA A 628 -22.35 14.27 -35.89
C ALA A 628 -21.56 15.49 -35.34
N LYS A 629 -20.28 15.61 -35.69
CA LYS A 629 -19.42 16.74 -35.27
C LYS A 629 -19.98 18.08 -35.75
N THR A 630 -20.47 18.15 -36.99
CA THR A 630 -21.06 19.38 -37.53
C THR A 630 -22.28 19.79 -36.72
N LEU A 631 -23.18 18.84 -36.43
CA LEU A 631 -24.38 19.12 -35.63
C LEU A 631 -24.06 19.51 -34.19
N PHE A 632 -23.15 18.81 -33.51
CA PHE A 632 -22.72 19.19 -32.16
C PHE A 632 -21.99 20.55 -32.14
N SER A 633 -21.22 20.88 -33.18
CA SER A 633 -20.56 22.20 -33.29
C SER A 633 -21.56 23.34 -33.48
N GLU A 634 -22.63 23.12 -34.25
CA GLU A 634 -23.73 24.10 -34.41
C GLU A 634 -24.53 24.33 -33.12
N LEU A 635 -24.51 23.36 -32.19
CA LEU A 635 -25.23 23.42 -30.92
C LEU A 635 -24.48 24.22 -29.84
N GLY A 636 -23.18 24.50 -30.01
CA GLY A 636 -22.38 25.27 -29.04
C GLY A 636 -22.38 24.61 -27.65
N ASP A 637 -22.68 25.39 -26.61
CA ASP A 637 -22.70 24.94 -25.20
C ASP A 637 -24.00 24.20 -24.79
N TYR A 638 -24.82 23.78 -25.76
CA TYR A 638 -26.06 23.05 -25.45
C TYR A 638 -25.78 21.61 -25.00
N LYS A 639 -26.07 21.32 -23.72
CA LYS A 639 -25.82 20.02 -23.07
C LYS A 639 -24.35 19.56 -23.24
N GLU A 640 -24.12 18.27 -23.50
CA GLU A 640 -22.80 17.65 -23.66
C GLU A 640 -22.23 17.83 -25.08
N SER A 641 -22.79 18.73 -25.90
CA SER A 641 -22.30 18.96 -27.28
C SER A 641 -20.79 19.29 -27.33
N PRO A 642 -20.22 20.13 -26.44
CA PRO A 642 -18.77 20.38 -26.42
C PRO A 642 -17.94 19.11 -26.16
N TYR A 643 -18.42 18.22 -25.28
CA TYR A 643 -17.79 16.92 -25.02
C TYR A 643 -17.80 16.07 -26.29
N TYR A 644 -18.95 15.88 -26.94
CA TYR A 644 -19.04 15.12 -28.18
C TYR A 644 -18.18 15.72 -29.31
N VAL A 645 -18.09 17.05 -29.44
CA VAL A 645 -17.19 17.67 -30.44
C VAL A 645 -15.73 17.29 -30.19
N LYS A 646 -15.30 17.30 -28.92
CA LYS A 646 -13.94 16.91 -28.54
C LYS A 646 -13.70 15.41 -28.76
N THR A 647 -14.56 14.54 -28.26
CA THR A 647 -14.50 13.08 -28.46
C THR A 647 -14.51 12.71 -29.94
N ILE A 648 -15.38 13.32 -30.74
CA ILE A 648 -15.45 13.07 -32.18
C ILE A 648 -14.20 13.58 -32.90
N SER A 649 -13.52 14.62 -32.40
CA SER A 649 -12.25 15.06 -32.97
C SER A 649 -11.17 14.00 -32.83
N LEU A 650 -11.11 13.31 -31.69
CA LEU A 650 -10.23 12.15 -31.47
C LEU A 650 -10.63 10.95 -32.32
N LEU A 651 -11.93 10.69 -32.49
CA LEU A 651 -12.42 9.60 -33.35
C LEU A 651 -12.10 9.84 -34.83
N LEU A 652 -12.19 11.09 -35.29
CA LEU A 652 -11.84 11.47 -36.65
C LEU A 652 -10.33 11.55 -36.86
N SER A 653 -9.54 11.78 -35.81
CA SER A 653 -8.09 11.59 -35.90
C SER A 653 -7.77 10.11 -36.00
N GLY A 654 -8.60 9.21 -35.47
CA GLY A 654 -8.55 7.76 -35.67
C GLY A 654 -8.22 6.97 -34.40
N ILE A 655 -8.36 7.60 -33.24
CA ILE A 655 -8.39 6.93 -31.92
C ILE A 655 -9.69 6.12 -31.83
N ASP A 656 -9.64 4.93 -31.23
CA ASP A 656 -10.83 4.10 -31.07
C ASP A 656 -11.86 4.73 -30.11
N LYS A 657 -13.12 4.30 -30.27
CA LYS A 657 -14.24 4.89 -29.54
C LYS A 657 -14.14 4.73 -28.03
N GLU A 658 -13.67 3.59 -27.56
CA GLU A 658 -13.57 3.32 -26.12
C GLU A 658 -12.50 4.22 -25.48
N THR A 659 -11.35 4.36 -26.13
CA THR A 659 -10.27 5.24 -25.67
C THR A 659 -10.68 6.72 -25.73
N ALA A 660 -11.28 7.15 -26.84
CA ALA A 660 -11.71 8.55 -27.03
C ALA A 660 -12.77 9.00 -26.01
N GLU A 661 -13.69 8.13 -25.61
CA GLU A 661 -14.72 8.43 -24.60
C GLU A 661 -14.13 8.58 -23.19
N LYS A 662 -13.11 7.78 -22.85
CA LYS A 662 -12.47 7.79 -21.53
C LYS A 662 -11.51 8.96 -21.33
N LEU A 663 -10.78 9.40 -22.38
CA LEU A 663 -9.70 10.38 -22.26
C LEU A 663 -10.09 11.72 -21.60
N PHE A 664 -11.34 12.16 -21.71
CA PHE A 664 -11.82 13.42 -21.11
C PHE A 664 -12.39 13.28 -19.69
N GLU A 665 -12.50 12.06 -19.17
CA GLU A 665 -13.02 11.77 -17.82
C GLU A 665 -11.93 11.30 -16.85
N LEU A 666 -10.69 11.19 -17.32
CA LEU A 666 -9.57 10.64 -16.56
C LEU A 666 -9.24 11.46 -15.32
N GLN A 667 -8.92 10.74 -14.25
CA GLN A 667 -8.42 11.24 -12.98
C GLN A 667 -7.05 10.63 -12.68
N GLU A 668 -6.35 11.25 -11.73
CA GLU A 668 -5.09 10.71 -11.21
C GLU A 668 -5.29 9.30 -10.65
N GLY A 669 -4.43 8.36 -11.06
CA GLY A 669 -4.51 6.95 -10.68
C GLY A 669 -5.32 6.07 -11.63
N ASP A 670 -6.06 6.64 -12.60
CA ASP A 670 -6.74 5.85 -13.62
C ASP A 670 -5.74 5.12 -14.54
N VAL A 671 -6.19 4.02 -15.15
CA VAL A 671 -5.42 3.25 -16.14
C VAL A 671 -6.11 3.30 -17.49
N ILE A 672 -5.35 3.63 -18.53
CA ILE A 672 -5.85 3.73 -19.91
C ILE A 672 -5.03 2.89 -20.89
N SER A 673 -5.65 2.53 -22.00
CA SER A 673 -4.96 1.93 -23.13
C SER A 673 -4.53 3.01 -24.14
N PHE A 674 -3.26 3.04 -24.54
CA PHE A 674 -2.71 4.00 -25.49
C PHE A 674 -1.46 3.44 -26.18
N GLY A 675 -1.38 3.50 -27.51
CA GLY A 675 -0.34 2.81 -28.29
C GLY A 675 -0.43 1.29 -28.23
N ASP A 676 0.52 0.60 -28.83
CA ASP A 676 0.74 -0.84 -28.70
C ASP A 676 2.20 -1.20 -29.01
N TYR A 677 2.94 -1.70 -28.02
CA TYR A 677 4.27 -2.28 -28.20
C TYR A 677 4.26 -3.73 -27.73
N HIS A 678 4.16 -4.67 -28.68
CA HIS A 678 4.09 -6.12 -28.42
C HIS A 678 2.98 -6.55 -27.43
N GLY A 679 1.81 -5.91 -27.48
CA GLY A 679 0.69 -6.16 -26.58
C GLY A 679 0.81 -5.45 -25.24
N ALA A 680 1.70 -4.46 -25.12
CA ALA A 680 1.81 -3.57 -23.98
C ALA A 680 1.29 -2.18 -24.35
N ASN A 681 0.17 -1.80 -23.76
CA ASN A 681 -0.53 -0.55 -24.06
C ASN A 681 -1.18 0.10 -22.83
N GLU A 682 -0.97 -0.41 -21.63
CA GLU A 682 -1.60 0.12 -20.40
C GLU A 682 -0.73 1.20 -19.74
N TRP A 683 -1.34 2.35 -19.46
CA TRP A 683 -0.70 3.53 -18.89
C TRP A 683 -1.44 4.01 -17.65
N LEU A 684 -0.69 4.29 -16.60
CA LEU A 684 -1.13 4.94 -15.38
C LEU A 684 -1.16 6.47 -15.59
N VAL A 685 -2.26 7.11 -15.22
CA VAL A 685 -2.41 8.57 -15.22
C VAL A 685 -1.76 9.17 -13.97
N LEU A 686 -0.65 9.88 -14.15
CA LEU A 686 0.10 10.50 -13.05
C LEU A 686 -0.49 11.84 -12.63
N GLU A 687 -0.80 12.70 -13.60
CA GLU A 687 -1.43 14.02 -13.36
C GLU A 687 -2.24 14.49 -14.57
N VAL A 688 -3.32 15.23 -14.30
CA VAL A 688 -4.19 15.85 -15.32
C VAL A 688 -4.18 17.37 -15.17
N LYS A 689 -3.65 18.07 -16.19
CA LYS A 689 -3.54 19.54 -16.24
C LYS A 689 -4.36 20.09 -17.42
N GLY A 690 -5.65 20.33 -17.17
CA GLY A 690 -6.57 20.80 -18.21
C GLY A 690 -6.75 19.74 -19.29
N THR A 691 -6.17 19.94 -20.47
CA THR A 691 -6.20 18.99 -21.59
C THR A 691 -4.90 18.22 -21.78
N SER A 692 -3.89 18.51 -20.95
CA SER A 692 -2.61 17.79 -20.92
C SER A 692 -2.63 16.71 -19.83
N ILE A 693 -2.20 15.50 -20.18
CA ILE A 693 -2.21 14.34 -19.28
C ILE A 693 -0.82 13.72 -19.26
N HIS A 694 -0.28 13.49 -18.06
CA HIS A 694 1.00 12.82 -17.85
C HIS A 694 0.78 11.33 -17.60
N LEU A 695 1.44 10.49 -18.38
CA LEU A 695 1.26 9.04 -18.38
C LEU A 695 2.57 8.33 -18.05
N LEU A 696 2.47 7.20 -17.35
CA LEU A 696 3.56 6.24 -17.12
C LEU A 696 3.10 4.84 -17.52
N SER A 697 3.92 4.08 -18.23
CA SER A 697 3.55 2.69 -18.54
C SER A 697 3.33 1.90 -17.24
N GLN A 698 2.25 1.13 -17.17
CA GLN A 698 1.93 0.38 -15.96
C GLN A 698 2.95 -0.73 -15.68
N LYS A 699 3.46 -1.34 -16.75
CA LYS A 699 4.45 -2.43 -16.72
C LYS A 699 5.77 -2.00 -17.36
N ALA A 700 6.84 -2.73 -17.05
CA ALA A 700 8.10 -2.60 -17.79
C ALA A 700 7.94 -3.23 -19.18
N ILE A 701 8.05 -2.41 -20.22
CA ILE A 701 7.69 -2.81 -21.59
C ILE A 701 8.81 -3.56 -22.32
N ASP A 702 10.06 -3.35 -21.90
CA ASP A 702 11.28 -3.92 -22.47
C ASP A 702 12.39 -3.85 -21.41
N CYS A 703 13.54 -4.46 -21.65
CA CYS A 703 14.77 -4.25 -20.86
C CYS A 703 15.92 -3.82 -21.78
N ARG A 704 16.61 -2.75 -21.38
CA ARG A 704 17.66 -2.13 -22.18
C ARG A 704 18.71 -1.53 -21.27
N ARG A 705 19.94 -1.45 -21.78
CA ARG A 705 21.00 -0.62 -21.22
C ARG A 705 20.55 0.83 -21.20
N PHE A 706 20.95 1.55 -20.16
CA PHE A 706 20.77 2.99 -20.09
C PHE A 706 21.73 3.69 -21.07
N ASP A 707 23.01 3.35 -21.00
CA ASP A 707 24.11 3.86 -21.85
C ASP A 707 25.34 2.93 -21.74
N ASP A 708 26.39 3.13 -22.54
CA ASP A 708 27.58 2.28 -22.54
C ASP A 708 28.56 2.56 -21.39
N ASN A 709 28.70 3.82 -20.96
CA ASN A 709 29.78 4.22 -20.04
C ASN A 709 29.37 5.22 -18.97
N ASP A 710 28.53 6.21 -19.31
CA ASP A 710 28.15 7.28 -18.39
C ASP A 710 26.65 7.59 -18.52
N ASN A 711 26.00 7.85 -17.40
CA ASN A 711 24.64 8.36 -17.33
C ASN A 711 24.62 9.83 -17.75
N ASN A 712 24.41 10.02 -19.05
CA ASN A 712 24.07 11.30 -19.62
C ASN A 712 22.74 11.18 -20.34
N TRP A 713 21.62 11.24 -19.60
CA TRP A 713 20.26 11.15 -20.15
C TRP A 713 20.11 11.82 -21.53
N LYS A 714 20.64 13.04 -21.69
CA LYS A 714 20.54 13.83 -22.93
C LYS A 714 21.12 13.11 -24.15
N ASN A 715 22.19 12.36 -24.00
CA ASN A 715 22.86 11.63 -25.08
C ASN A 715 22.74 10.10 -24.96
N SER A 716 21.99 9.62 -23.97
CA SER A 716 21.88 8.20 -23.65
C SER A 716 21.25 7.36 -24.76
N GLU A 717 21.71 6.13 -24.88
CA GLU A 717 21.16 5.16 -25.83
C GLU A 717 19.69 4.88 -25.55
N ILE A 718 19.30 4.79 -24.28
CA ILE A 718 17.90 4.57 -23.88
C ILE A 718 16.99 5.73 -24.31
N ARG A 719 17.43 7.00 -24.18
CA ARG A 719 16.66 8.16 -24.65
C ARG A 719 16.48 8.12 -26.16
N LYS A 720 17.54 7.74 -26.89
CA LYS A 720 17.50 7.62 -28.35
C LYS A 720 16.52 6.52 -28.77
N TRP A 721 16.61 5.33 -28.19
CA TRP A 721 15.69 4.23 -28.45
C TRP A 721 14.23 4.62 -28.14
N LEU A 722 13.98 5.28 -27.00
CA LEU A 722 12.63 5.75 -26.61
C LEU A 722 12.00 6.68 -27.66
N ASN A 723 12.80 7.57 -28.26
CA ASN A 723 12.30 8.64 -29.15
C ASN A 723 12.40 8.31 -30.64
N ASP A 724 13.17 7.28 -31.00
CA ASP A 724 13.32 6.79 -32.37
C ASP A 724 12.51 5.50 -32.56
N GLU A 725 13.07 4.35 -32.15
CA GLU A 725 12.51 3.01 -32.39
C GLU A 725 11.19 2.81 -31.66
N TYR A 726 11.20 2.95 -30.33
CA TYR A 726 10.01 2.73 -29.50
C TYR A 726 8.87 3.66 -29.90
N TYR A 727 9.13 4.97 -30.00
CA TYR A 727 8.10 5.93 -30.40
C TYR A 727 7.53 5.62 -31.79
N THR A 728 8.36 5.15 -32.72
CA THR A 728 7.90 4.83 -34.08
C THR A 728 7.02 3.59 -34.11
N GLU A 729 7.40 2.55 -33.36
CA GLU A 729 6.71 1.26 -33.32
C GLU A 729 5.46 1.28 -32.43
N ALA A 730 5.56 1.89 -31.25
CA ALA A 730 4.52 1.86 -30.23
C ALA A 730 3.29 2.73 -30.54
N PHE A 731 3.44 3.75 -31.38
CA PHE A 731 2.38 4.74 -31.62
C PHE A 731 2.08 4.88 -33.11
N SER A 732 0.80 4.87 -33.45
CA SER A 732 0.32 5.25 -34.79
C SER A 732 0.59 6.73 -35.09
N ASP A 733 0.59 7.12 -36.37
CA ASP A 733 0.79 8.52 -36.78
C ASP A 733 -0.22 9.49 -36.14
N ILE A 734 -1.38 8.95 -35.75
CA ILE A 734 -2.49 9.66 -35.12
C ILE A 734 -2.16 9.92 -33.65
N GLU A 735 -1.78 8.88 -32.91
CA GLU A 735 -1.40 8.98 -31.50
C GLU A 735 -0.15 9.84 -31.34
N LYS A 736 0.80 9.73 -32.27
CA LYS A 736 1.96 10.62 -32.37
C LYS A 736 1.58 12.09 -32.44
N GLY A 737 0.45 12.42 -33.06
CA GLY A 737 -0.06 13.80 -33.17
C GLY A 737 -0.53 14.41 -31.85
N ILE A 738 -0.90 13.60 -30.86
CA ILE A 738 -1.32 14.09 -29.54
C ILE A 738 -0.22 13.99 -28.46
N ILE A 739 0.86 13.25 -28.72
CA ILE A 739 2.03 13.18 -27.84
C ILE A 739 2.79 14.51 -27.91
N MET A 740 3.00 15.12 -26.75
CA MET A 740 3.69 16.39 -26.61
C MET A 740 5.20 16.21 -26.73
N GLU A 741 5.85 17.16 -27.41
CA GLU A 741 7.31 17.26 -27.45
C GLU A 741 7.78 18.43 -26.59
N THR A 742 8.65 18.14 -25.62
CA THR A 742 9.27 19.15 -24.75
C THR A 742 10.79 19.03 -24.86
N GLU A 743 11.48 20.10 -25.23
CA GLU A 743 12.94 20.13 -25.41
C GLU A 743 13.49 19.02 -26.33
N GLY A 744 12.73 18.62 -27.35
CA GLY A 744 13.12 17.54 -28.25
C GLY A 744 12.92 16.13 -27.68
N VAL A 745 12.13 15.98 -26.61
CA VAL A 745 11.78 14.70 -25.99
C VAL A 745 10.27 14.50 -26.09
N LYS A 746 9.87 13.36 -26.67
CA LYS A 746 8.47 12.91 -26.77
C LYS A 746 8.15 11.85 -25.72
N VAL A 747 9.09 10.92 -25.53
CA VAL A 747 9.01 9.84 -24.54
C VAL A 747 10.24 9.92 -23.63
N THR A 748 10.01 9.86 -22.32
CA THR A 748 11.02 10.00 -21.27
C THR A 748 10.95 8.86 -20.25
N LEU A 749 11.82 8.89 -19.24
CA LEU A 749 11.66 8.17 -17.97
C LEU A 749 11.41 9.19 -16.85
N LEU A 750 10.90 8.73 -15.71
CA LEU A 750 10.75 9.57 -14.52
C LEU A 750 12.10 9.84 -13.85
N THR A 751 12.23 10.99 -13.19
CA THR A 751 13.29 11.24 -12.21
C THR A 751 12.96 10.58 -10.87
N VAL A 752 13.94 10.52 -9.98
CA VAL A 752 13.74 10.17 -8.56
C VAL A 752 12.65 11.03 -7.91
N ASP A 753 12.67 12.35 -8.14
CA ASP A 753 11.67 13.26 -7.55
C ASP A 753 10.28 13.03 -8.16
N GLU A 754 10.18 12.86 -9.47
CA GLU A 754 8.92 12.57 -10.15
C GLU A 754 8.34 11.23 -9.65
N ALA A 755 9.17 10.19 -9.55
CA ALA A 755 8.74 8.89 -9.03
C ALA A 755 8.23 9.03 -7.58
N ARG A 756 8.97 9.71 -6.70
CA ARG A 756 8.55 9.90 -5.28
C ARG A 756 7.31 10.76 -5.12
N ASN A 757 7.14 11.75 -5.98
CA ASN A 757 6.02 12.68 -5.90
C ASN A 757 4.73 12.07 -6.47
N PHE A 758 4.83 11.29 -7.55
CA PHE A 758 3.65 10.76 -8.25
C PHE A 758 3.28 9.33 -7.86
N LEU A 759 4.22 8.49 -7.41
CA LEU A 759 3.97 7.07 -7.21
C LEU A 759 3.87 6.71 -5.72
N THR A 760 2.83 5.95 -5.37
CA THR A 760 2.78 5.21 -4.09
C THR A 760 3.74 4.02 -4.16
N HIS A 761 3.99 3.39 -3.02
CA HIS A 761 4.84 2.19 -2.98
C HIS A 761 4.35 1.08 -3.92
N ASP A 762 3.03 0.82 -3.95
CA ASP A 762 2.45 -0.19 -4.85
C ASP A 762 2.62 0.18 -6.34
N MET A 763 2.65 1.48 -6.68
CA MET A 763 2.87 1.94 -8.05
C MET A 763 4.34 1.91 -8.47
N MET A 764 5.27 1.88 -7.50
CA MET A 764 6.70 1.72 -7.73
C MET A 764 7.04 0.29 -8.12
N LEU A 765 6.30 -0.69 -7.59
CA LEU A 765 6.39 -2.09 -8.01
C LEU A 765 5.99 -2.20 -9.49
N ALA A 766 6.87 -2.79 -10.29
CA ALA A 766 6.67 -2.91 -11.72
C ALA A 766 6.73 -4.38 -12.14
N GLU A 767 5.66 -4.87 -12.75
CA GLU A 767 5.70 -6.16 -13.44
C GLU A 767 6.32 -6.01 -14.84
N PRO A 768 7.12 -6.97 -15.32
CA PRO A 768 7.55 -7.00 -16.70
C PRO A 768 6.43 -7.53 -17.62
N THR A 769 6.39 -7.02 -18.85
CA THR A 769 5.55 -7.61 -19.90
C THR A 769 6.13 -8.93 -20.37
N LYS A 770 5.32 -9.76 -21.05
CA LYS A 770 5.79 -11.01 -21.67
C LYS A 770 6.94 -10.76 -22.67
N TYR A 771 6.90 -9.63 -23.36
CA TYR A 771 7.95 -9.24 -24.28
C TYR A 771 9.25 -8.91 -23.52
N ALA A 772 9.19 -8.06 -22.48
CA ALA A 772 10.35 -7.77 -21.63
C ALA A 772 10.97 -9.04 -21.01
N VAL A 773 10.13 -10.00 -20.56
CA VAL A 773 10.60 -11.31 -20.10
C VAL A 773 11.33 -12.06 -21.20
N SER A 774 10.84 -12.03 -22.44
CA SER A 774 11.51 -12.67 -23.58
C SER A 774 12.83 -11.98 -23.98
N GLN A 775 13.01 -10.70 -23.64
CA GLN A 775 14.25 -9.95 -23.84
C GLN A 775 15.26 -10.15 -22.70
N GLY A 776 14.86 -10.78 -21.59
CA GLY A 776 15.76 -11.15 -20.49
C GLY A 776 15.74 -10.19 -19.30
N VAL A 777 14.65 -9.44 -19.11
CA VAL A 777 14.50 -8.58 -17.93
C VAL A 777 14.67 -9.40 -16.65
N LEU A 778 15.38 -8.83 -15.67
CA LEU A 778 15.53 -9.44 -14.36
C LEU A 778 14.29 -9.14 -13.51
N TYR A 779 13.66 -10.20 -12.98
CA TYR A 779 12.49 -10.09 -12.11
C TYR A 779 12.56 -11.09 -10.96
N ALA A 780 11.95 -10.73 -9.84
CA ALA A 780 11.88 -11.51 -8.62
C ALA A 780 10.74 -12.58 -8.69
N PRO A 781 10.71 -13.56 -7.77
CA PRO A 781 9.70 -14.63 -7.79
C PRO A 781 8.24 -14.17 -7.65
N ASP A 782 8.02 -12.98 -7.11
CA ASP A 782 6.73 -12.28 -7.00
C ASP A 782 6.36 -11.49 -8.27
N ASN A 783 7.15 -11.64 -9.34
CA ASN A 783 6.95 -11.06 -10.67
C ASN A 783 7.22 -9.55 -10.77
N HIS A 784 7.95 -8.94 -9.83
CA HIS A 784 8.41 -7.55 -9.94
C HIS A 784 9.81 -7.46 -10.55
N CYS A 785 10.10 -6.42 -11.34
CA CYS A 785 11.39 -6.17 -11.96
C CYS A 785 12.00 -4.83 -11.52
N ILE A 786 13.32 -4.75 -11.54
CA ILE A 786 14.04 -3.46 -11.42
C ILE A 786 13.74 -2.63 -12.66
N TRP A 787 13.55 -1.32 -12.53
CA TRP A 787 13.36 -0.43 -13.68
C TRP A 787 14.07 0.91 -13.56
N TRP A 788 14.44 1.48 -14.71
CA TRP A 788 15.26 2.69 -14.80
C TRP A 788 14.52 3.99 -14.46
N LEU A 789 15.22 4.90 -13.78
CA LEU A 789 14.89 6.32 -13.67
C LEU A 789 15.95 7.13 -14.43
N ARG A 790 15.58 8.29 -15.00
CA ARG A 790 16.54 9.14 -15.73
C ARG A 790 17.47 9.97 -14.84
N SER A 791 17.35 9.85 -13.52
CA SER A 791 18.22 10.55 -12.58
C SER A 791 19.63 9.93 -12.53
N PRO A 792 20.69 10.72 -12.29
CA PRO A 792 22.03 10.21 -12.04
C PRO A 792 22.06 9.30 -10.80
N GLY A 793 22.90 8.26 -10.84
CA GLY A 793 23.22 7.44 -9.67
C GLY A 793 24.42 7.99 -8.89
N ARG A 794 24.98 7.18 -7.97
CA ARG A 794 26.11 7.58 -7.11
C ARG A 794 27.40 7.92 -7.85
N SER A 795 27.55 7.47 -9.09
CA SER A 795 28.70 7.75 -9.95
C SER A 795 28.26 7.94 -11.39
N SER A 796 29.15 8.47 -12.24
CA SER A 796 28.82 8.74 -13.65
C SER A 796 28.38 7.48 -14.39
N GLY A 797 28.97 6.32 -14.12
CA GLY A 797 28.56 5.03 -14.70
C GLY A 797 27.30 4.39 -14.11
N ARG A 798 26.47 5.13 -13.34
CA ARG A 798 25.25 4.59 -12.73
C ARG A 798 24.02 5.48 -12.98
N ALA A 799 22.87 4.85 -13.16
CA ALA A 799 21.57 5.51 -13.23
C ALA A 799 20.66 5.05 -12.10
N ALA A 800 19.89 5.98 -11.52
CA ALA A 800 18.93 5.64 -10.49
C ALA A 800 17.92 4.61 -11.03
N CYS A 801 17.44 3.73 -10.16
CA CYS A 801 16.45 2.73 -10.52
C CYS A 801 15.50 2.49 -9.34
N VAL A 802 14.38 1.85 -9.60
CA VAL A 802 13.50 1.31 -8.57
C VAL A 802 13.73 -0.20 -8.48
N ASP A 803 13.91 -0.72 -7.28
CA ASP A 803 14.21 -2.14 -7.05
C ASP A 803 12.96 -3.04 -7.04
N PHE A 804 13.16 -4.35 -6.83
CA PHE A 804 12.09 -5.35 -6.80
C PHE A 804 11.06 -5.09 -5.70
N ASP A 805 11.46 -4.40 -4.64
CA ASP A 805 10.62 -4.08 -3.48
C ASP A 805 9.98 -2.69 -3.63
N GLY A 806 10.11 -2.03 -4.79
CA GLY A 806 9.50 -0.72 -5.03
C GLY A 806 10.23 0.44 -4.33
N ASN A 807 11.47 0.22 -3.87
CA ASN A 807 12.29 1.28 -3.28
C ASN A 807 13.10 2.01 -4.35
N VAL A 808 13.18 3.33 -4.22
CA VAL A 808 14.00 4.15 -5.11
C VAL A 808 15.48 4.04 -4.71
N GLY A 809 16.27 3.34 -5.51
CA GLY A 809 17.71 3.20 -5.35
C GLY A 809 18.47 4.35 -6.00
N GLU A 810 18.69 5.44 -5.26
CA GLU A 810 19.50 6.59 -5.72
C GLU A 810 20.98 6.23 -5.95
N GLY A 811 21.46 5.16 -5.30
CA GLY A 811 22.76 4.58 -5.60
C GLY A 811 22.89 4.11 -7.05
N GLY A 812 21.75 3.81 -7.68
CA GLY A 812 21.61 3.40 -9.06
C GLY A 812 22.17 2.02 -9.38
N SER A 813 21.93 1.57 -10.60
CA SER A 813 22.56 0.38 -11.22
C SER A 813 23.51 0.79 -12.33
N PHE A 814 24.36 -0.12 -12.82
CA PHE A 814 25.35 0.23 -13.83
C PHE A 814 24.66 0.51 -15.17
N VAL A 815 25.03 1.60 -15.84
CA VAL A 815 24.32 2.04 -17.06
C VAL A 815 24.34 1.01 -18.19
N ASP A 816 25.32 0.11 -18.19
CA ASP A 816 25.49 -0.97 -19.17
C ASP A 816 24.79 -2.29 -18.78
N ASP A 817 24.02 -2.30 -17.68
CA ASP A 817 23.13 -3.40 -17.32
C ASP A 817 21.97 -3.49 -18.33
N ASP A 818 21.89 -4.59 -19.09
CA ASP A 818 20.90 -4.81 -20.16
C ASP A 818 19.61 -5.51 -19.70
N TYR A 819 19.59 -5.96 -18.45
CA TYR A 819 18.49 -6.72 -17.84
C TYR A 819 17.54 -5.85 -17.00
N ILE A 820 17.72 -4.54 -16.97
CA ILE A 820 16.85 -3.63 -16.20
C ILE A 820 15.68 -3.16 -17.07
N GLY A 821 14.48 -3.22 -16.49
CA GLY A 821 13.23 -2.89 -17.15
C GLY A 821 13.11 -1.41 -17.48
N VAL A 822 12.31 -1.11 -18.50
CA VAL A 822 12.03 0.27 -18.93
C VAL A 822 10.55 0.57 -18.76
N ARG A 823 10.24 1.64 -18.01
CA ARG A 823 8.89 2.21 -17.89
C ARG A 823 8.83 3.61 -18.51
N PRO A 824 8.39 3.74 -19.77
CA PRO A 824 8.25 5.04 -20.42
C PRO A 824 7.23 5.93 -19.72
N ALA A 825 7.53 7.23 -19.70
CA ALA A 825 6.60 8.29 -19.36
C ALA A 825 6.47 9.27 -20.53
N LEU A 826 5.29 9.85 -20.71
CA LEU A 826 5.04 10.84 -21.76
C LEU A 826 3.87 11.76 -21.39
N TRP A 827 3.78 12.87 -22.12
CA TRP A 827 2.66 13.79 -22.04
C TRP A 827 1.81 13.68 -23.30
N ILE A 828 0.49 13.61 -23.14
CA ILE A 828 -0.46 13.80 -24.25
C ILE A 828 -1.24 15.09 -24.05
N ASN A 829 -1.67 15.71 -25.15
CA ASN A 829 -2.58 16.84 -25.14
C ASN A 829 -3.75 16.58 -26.10
N LEU A 830 -4.96 16.63 -25.54
CA LEU A 830 -6.20 16.31 -26.24
C LEU A 830 -6.70 17.41 -27.18
N GLU A 831 -6.04 18.58 -27.21
CA GLU A 831 -6.34 19.70 -28.09
C GLU A 831 -5.28 19.94 -29.18
N SER A 832 -4.29 19.05 -29.30
CA SER A 832 -3.20 19.13 -30.29
C SER A 832 -3.66 19.01 -31.74
#